data_AF-A0A858X455-F1
#
_entry.id   AF-A0A858X455-F1
#
_cell.length_a   1.000
_cell.length_b   1.000
_cell.length_c   1.000
_cell.angle_alpha   90.00
_cell.angle_beta   90.00
_cell.angle_gamma   90.00
#
_symmetry.space_group_name_H-M   'P 1'
#
loop_
_entity.id
_entity.type
_entity.pdbx_description
1 polymer ?
#
loop_
_entity_poly.entity_id
_entity_poly.type
_entity_poly.pdbx_seq_one_letter_code
_entity_poly.pdbx_strand_id
1 'polypeptide(L)'
;MSDTAASTNTVLKILNGVQAGVEVSLVPGEYSLGSGADDIQLIDVALKAGHARLRVGPGKIEIHGAAGTLRSSAGLVLPEAGDWQEVQPLDVLVAGTTRFALGPPGANWASITEDDANGRPPPPPRRPSAPLIPERVRPYAAPIAAAALLGLVGVLYFLFGPAIAPKSTPVDGRTEMEIAQSALAPLGFARNLQLRREVDGTIYLTGYVESPVERRAVTGAIEATGVPVRMRIWVLAAMREEIARLIESQKVTINFALAPDGTVTLDGTLLDSTRASTVEALVRDNVLGVAKVVSNIRTADTLLADARRLGQQSQIDPFVMLRLDGNLIEANGTIPVYKIDPWVGFLQAYATRLAKEIPLRSFVQLQGVAQASGETPAPNGPAIVIGENATDGRPLNVETLRQGTFKLSDVFVNQPQEGATSPGAAAAAAATGPTGRPIGGRPGGPAPATGNAAPGGPRVDLSSLLATPAAAATAPGSPPAGAAPPGAPASAAGVATTPPAAGGPRVVGQGVTAPVNVPVVSTDLAGGKIDDLARSLLLRWAGKKLTRDGDERQLDASLNALEQGHIAAAAGVSEGEKATLRARYSPLFAPRGAGVTDPAECWPGARVKASNVTAAIFWLDLLSVSDSVSLVSFDAELQPLLLQAALDPKRVAACASRNPTSAQVGRQSVYLNEVRHNPDFVHYIVRDLKPYALDIVGADATNERFVQTRTGARMYEGAAPDTESRLAAVGELGAIVQSRDGWSAVIFGPTIGWLAQ
;
A
#
# COMPACT_ATOMS: atom_id res chain seq x y z
N MET A 1 -24.69 -21.84 63.66
CA MET A 1 -23.80 -21.34 62.60
C MET A 1 -24.37 -21.85 61.30
N SER A 2 -25.14 -21.01 60.62
CA SER A 2 -25.74 -21.35 59.32
C SER A 2 -24.68 -21.11 58.26
N ASP A 3 -24.21 -22.18 57.62
CA ASP A 3 -23.31 -22.08 56.47
C ASP A 3 -23.99 -21.21 55.41
N THR A 4 -23.48 -19.99 55.28
CA THR A 4 -23.86 -19.07 54.22
C THR A 4 -23.14 -19.58 52.98
N ALA A 5 -23.73 -20.56 52.29
CA ALA A 5 -23.26 -21.03 51.00
C ALA A 5 -23.20 -19.80 50.09
N ALA A 6 -21.98 -19.36 49.76
CA ALA A 6 -21.75 -18.20 48.91
C ALA A 6 -22.52 -18.41 47.60
N SER A 7 -23.54 -17.59 47.35
CA SER A 7 -24.29 -17.63 46.11
C SER A 7 -23.35 -17.29 44.97
N THR A 8 -22.95 -18.31 44.20
CA THR A 8 -22.09 -18.15 43.04
C THR A 8 -22.89 -17.47 41.93
N ASN A 9 -22.78 -16.15 41.83
CA ASN A 9 -23.40 -15.38 40.75
C ASN A 9 -22.80 -15.82 39.40
N THR A 10 -23.61 -15.87 38.35
CA THR A 10 -23.13 -16.09 36.97
C THR A 10 -23.02 -14.74 36.28
N VAL A 11 -22.01 -14.53 35.45
CA VAL A 11 -21.86 -13.34 34.62
C VAL A 11 -22.17 -13.68 33.18
N LEU A 12 -23.03 -12.89 32.55
CA LEU A 12 -23.24 -12.87 31.10
C LEU A 12 -22.43 -11.70 30.53
N LYS A 13 -21.58 -11.96 29.54
CA LYS A 13 -20.75 -10.95 28.88
C LYS A 13 -21.06 -10.87 27.39
N ILE A 14 -21.32 -9.66 26.90
CA ILE A 14 -21.53 -9.40 25.47
C ILE A 14 -20.18 -9.20 24.79
N LEU A 15 -19.93 -9.96 23.73
CA LEU A 15 -18.62 -10.04 23.07
C LEU A 15 -18.52 -9.17 21.82
N ASN A 16 -19.65 -8.84 21.17
CA ASN A 16 -19.68 -8.00 19.98
C ASN A 16 -20.94 -7.12 19.92
N GLY A 17 -21.01 -6.23 18.92
CA GLY A 17 -22.14 -5.32 18.71
C GLY A 17 -22.02 -4.02 19.51
N VAL A 18 -23.09 -3.21 19.51
CA VAL A 18 -23.12 -1.89 20.17
C VAL A 18 -22.99 -1.97 21.70
N GLN A 19 -23.25 -3.14 22.28
CA GLN A 19 -23.12 -3.43 23.71
C GLN A 19 -21.90 -4.30 24.03
N ALA A 20 -20.91 -4.39 23.12
CA ALA A 20 -19.69 -5.16 23.38
C ALA A 20 -19.00 -4.70 24.67
N GLY A 21 -18.62 -5.66 25.52
CA GLY A 21 -17.97 -5.42 26.82
C GLY A 21 -18.94 -5.25 27.99
N VAL A 22 -20.26 -5.20 27.76
CA VAL A 22 -21.25 -5.17 28.86
C VAL A 22 -21.25 -6.50 29.61
N GLU A 23 -21.26 -6.42 30.94
CA GLU A 23 -21.33 -7.55 31.86
C GLU A 23 -22.59 -7.46 32.73
N VAL A 24 -23.35 -8.56 32.79
CA VAL A 24 -24.58 -8.65 33.57
C VAL A 24 -24.43 -9.76 34.61
N SER A 25 -24.52 -9.41 35.89
CA SER A 25 -24.53 -10.39 36.98
C SER A 25 -25.92 -10.98 37.18
N LEU A 26 -26.01 -12.30 37.07
CA LEU A 26 -27.24 -13.09 37.15
C LEU A 26 -27.23 -13.92 38.45
N VAL A 27 -28.28 -13.75 39.24
CA VAL A 27 -28.58 -14.63 40.39
C VAL A 27 -29.31 -15.89 39.90
N PRO A 28 -29.35 -16.98 40.68
CA PRO A 28 -30.12 -18.16 40.31
C PRO A 28 -31.59 -17.82 40.00
N GLY A 29 -32.08 -18.22 38.84
CA GLY A 29 -33.38 -17.80 38.31
C GLY A 29 -33.56 -18.08 36.82
N GLU A 30 -34.74 -17.74 36.27
CA GLU A 30 -35.01 -17.77 34.84
C GLU A 30 -35.06 -16.36 34.26
N TYR A 31 -34.48 -16.18 33.07
CA TYR A 31 -34.36 -14.89 32.39
C TYR A 31 -34.73 -15.03 30.91
N SER A 32 -35.43 -14.03 30.38
CA SER A 32 -35.66 -13.83 28.95
C SER A 32 -34.59 -12.93 28.33
N LEU A 33 -34.15 -13.26 27.12
CA LEU A 33 -33.14 -12.49 26.37
C LEU A 33 -33.65 -12.19 24.97
N GLY A 34 -33.62 -10.92 24.56
CA GLY A 34 -34.13 -10.48 23.26
C GLY A 34 -34.05 -8.97 23.06
N SER A 35 -34.70 -8.47 22.00
CA SER A 35 -34.75 -7.04 21.68
C SER A 35 -35.94 -6.29 22.30
N GLY A 36 -36.87 -7.03 22.93
CA GLY A 36 -38.13 -6.49 23.46
C GLY A 36 -38.06 -6.08 24.93
N ALA A 37 -39.20 -6.14 25.61
CA ALA A 37 -39.31 -5.99 27.06
C ALA A 37 -38.87 -7.27 27.80
N ASP A 38 -37.69 -7.77 27.43
CA ASP A 38 -37.05 -8.95 27.98
C ASP A 38 -36.24 -8.58 29.24
N ASP A 39 -35.98 -9.56 30.11
CA ASP A 39 -35.19 -9.34 31.33
C ASP A 39 -33.76 -8.88 30.99
N ILE A 40 -33.20 -9.39 29.89
CA ILE A 40 -31.91 -9.00 29.32
C ILE A 40 -32.16 -8.46 27.91
N GLN A 41 -32.15 -7.14 27.78
CA GLN A 41 -32.42 -6.45 26.53
C GLN A 41 -31.14 -6.20 25.71
N LEU A 42 -31.11 -6.73 24.48
CA LEU A 42 -30.02 -6.57 23.53
C LEU A 42 -30.43 -5.67 22.36
N ILE A 43 -29.55 -4.74 21.99
CA ILE A 43 -29.78 -3.80 20.87
C ILE A 43 -29.19 -4.42 19.59
N ASP A 44 -29.99 -5.28 18.95
CA ASP A 44 -29.64 -5.91 17.68
C ASP A 44 -30.91 -6.17 16.85
N VAL A 45 -30.92 -5.65 15.62
CA VAL A 45 -32.03 -5.75 14.66
C VAL A 45 -32.34 -7.18 14.23
N ALA A 46 -31.40 -8.12 14.39
CA ALA A 46 -31.59 -9.53 14.08
C ALA A 46 -32.17 -10.34 15.26
N LEU A 47 -32.24 -9.77 16.47
CA LEU A 47 -32.90 -10.41 17.61
C LEU A 47 -34.41 -10.11 17.62
N LYS A 48 -35.18 -11.15 17.94
CA LYS A 48 -36.63 -11.04 18.21
C LYS A 48 -36.83 -10.75 19.70
N ALA A 49 -37.98 -10.20 20.10
CA ALA A 49 -38.38 -10.19 21.50
C ALA A 49 -38.49 -11.64 22.02
N GLY A 50 -37.95 -11.92 23.20
CA GLY A 50 -37.89 -13.27 23.76
C GLY A 50 -37.13 -14.27 22.89
N HIS A 51 -36.04 -13.85 22.26
CA HIS A 51 -35.24 -14.68 21.35
C HIS A 51 -34.77 -15.99 22.02
N ALA A 52 -34.34 -15.90 23.28
CA ALA A 52 -33.83 -17.00 24.08
C ALA A 52 -34.34 -16.93 25.52
N ARG A 53 -34.25 -18.06 26.22
CA ARG A 53 -34.44 -18.13 27.67
C ARG A 53 -33.28 -18.83 28.33
N LEU A 54 -32.88 -18.30 29.47
CA LEU A 54 -31.76 -18.75 30.27
C LEU A 54 -32.26 -19.19 31.65
N ARG A 55 -31.79 -20.33 32.15
CA ARG A 55 -32.02 -20.77 33.52
C ARG A 55 -30.67 -20.94 34.21
N VAL A 56 -30.44 -20.11 35.23
CA VAL A 56 -29.22 -20.11 36.03
C VAL A 56 -29.50 -20.86 37.32
N GLY A 57 -28.79 -21.96 37.54
CA GLY A 57 -28.81 -22.75 38.78
C GLY A 57 -27.44 -22.78 39.45
N PRO A 58 -27.33 -23.43 40.62
CA PRO A 58 -26.05 -23.60 41.31
C PRO A 58 -25.09 -24.46 40.47
N GLY A 59 -24.08 -23.84 39.85
CA GLY A 59 -23.08 -24.52 39.04
C GLY A 59 -23.59 -25.07 37.70
N LYS A 60 -24.82 -24.76 37.31
CA LYS A 60 -25.44 -25.21 36.06
C LYS A 60 -26.10 -24.06 35.32
N ILE A 61 -25.87 -23.99 34.03
CA ILE A 61 -26.46 -22.96 33.15
C ILE A 61 -27.17 -23.70 32.02
N GLU A 62 -28.49 -23.56 31.95
CA GLU A 62 -29.30 -24.11 30.87
C GLU A 62 -29.81 -22.99 29.98
N ILE A 63 -29.85 -23.23 28.67
CA ILE A 63 -30.41 -22.30 27.69
C ILE A 63 -31.31 -23.06 26.71
N HIS A 64 -32.31 -22.39 26.16
CA HIS A 64 -33.00 -22.87 24.96
C HIS A 64 -33.37 -21.70 24.04
N GLY A 65 -33.49 -22.00 22.75
CA GLY A 65 -34.03 -21.06 21.77
C GLY A 65 -35.53 -20.90 21.99
N ALA A 66 -35.99 -19.66 22.19
CA ALA A 66 -37.40 -19.36 22.42
C ALA A 66 -38.04 -18.89 21.12
N ALA A 67 -38.03 -17.59 20.82
CA ALA A 67 -38.50 -17.05 19.54
C ALA A 67 -37.43 -17.10 18.42
N GLY A 68 -36.18 -17.45 18.73
CA GLY A 68 -35.10 -17.53 17.76
C GLY A 68 -34.17 -18.72 17.99
N THR A 69 -33.40 -19.04 16.96
CA THR A 69 -32.39 -20.11 16.99
C THR A 69 -31.09 -19.56 17.57
N LEU A 70 -30.48 -20.30 18.49
CA LEU A 70 -29.14 -20.00 18.98
C LEU A 70 -28.12 -20.98 18.40
N ARG A 71 -26.87 -20.53 18.32
CA ARG A 71 -25.74 -21.38 17.92
C ARG A 71 -24.60 -21.22 18.90
N SER A 72 -24.05 -22.32 19.40
CA SER A 72 -22.81 -22.28 20.17
C SER A 72 -21.58 -22.45 19.27
N SER A 73 -20.45 -21.93 19.73
CA SER A 73 -19.14 -22.05 19.07
C SER A 73 -18.72 -23.52 18.87
N ALA A 74 -19.16 -24.42 19.76
CA ALA A 74 -18.96 -25.86 19.65
C ALA A 74 -19.84 -26.53 18.57
N GLY A 75 -20.66 -25.76 17.85
CA GLY A 75 -21.54 -26.24 16.78
C GLY A 75 -22.91 -26.75 17.25
N LEU A 76 -23.24 -26.58 18.53
CA LEU A 76 -24.58 -26.88 19.05
C LEU A 76 -25.59 -25.88 18.47
N VAL A 77 -26.64 -26.36 17.81
CA VAL A 77 -27.73 -25.53 17.30
C VAL A 77 -28.96 -25.75 18.17
N LEU A 78 -29.45 -24.69 18.80
CA LEU A 78 -30.62 -24.70 19.68
C LEU A 78 -31.79 -24.14 18.88
N PRO A 79 -32.72 -24.98 18.40
CA PRO A 79 -33.82 -24.52 17.55
C PRO A 79 -34.80 -23.63 18.33
N GLU A 80 -35.59 -22.86 17.59
CA GLU A 80 -36.76 -22.15 18.11
C GLU A 80 -37.70 -23.14 18.83
N ALA A 81 -38.18 -22.78 20.02
CA ALA A 81 -38.96 -23.63 20.92
C ALA A 81 -38.33 -25.00 21.25
N GLY A 82 -37.00 -25.07 21.30
CA GLY A 82 -36.26 -26.28 21.66
C GLY A 82 -36.30 -26.60 23.16
N ASP A 83 -35.88 -27.82 23.51
CA ASP A 83 -35.68 -28.24 24.90
C ASP A 83 -34.51 -27.50 25.55
N TRP A 84 -34.54 -27.42 26.89
CA TRP A 84 -33.42 -26.92 27.70
C TRP A 84 -32.16 -27.75 27.45
N GLN A 85 -31.06 -27.06 27.13
CA GLN A 85 -29.74 -27.66 26.98
C GLN A 85 -28.77 -27.01 27.96
N GLU A 86 -27.95 -27.83 28.59
CA GLU A 86 -26.86 -27.35 29.44
C GLU A 86 -25.72 -26.80 28.58
N VAL A 87 -25.23 -25.62 28.93
CA VAL A 87 -24.12 -24.95 28.25
C VAL A 87 -22.92 -24.89 29.18
N GLN A 88 -21.73 -25.18 28.64
CA GLN A 88 -20.51 -25.09 29.42
C GLN A 88 -20.16 -23.62 29.71
N PRO A 89 -19.58 -23.32 30.90
CA PRO A 89 -19.04 -22.00 31.17
C PRO A 89 -18.04 -21.59 30.08
N LEU A 90 -18.12 -20.34 29.66
CA LEU A 90 -17.32 -19.71 28.60
C LEU A 90 -17.58 -20.22 27.17
N ASP A 91 -18.60 -21.04 26.93
CA ASP A 91 -19.04 -21.30 25.55
C ASP A 91 -19.68 -20.03 24.94
N VAL A 92 -19.28 -19.70 23.72
CA VAL A 92 -19.80 -18.52 23.01
C VAL A 92 -21.07 -18.87 22.27
N LEU A 93 -22.15 -18.18 22.62
CA LEU A 93 -23.46 -18.31 22.02
C LEU A 93 -23.72 -17.15 21.06
N VAL A 94 -24.34 -17.46 19.94
CA VAL A 94 -24.73 -16.50 18.90
C VAL A 94 -26.26 -16.45 18.81
N ALA A 95 -26.81 -15.26 19.04
CA ALA A 95 -28.22 -14.90 18.87
C ALA A 95 -28.33 -13.76 17.86
N GLY A 96 -28.97 -13.98 16.70
CA GLY A 96 -28.98 -12.98 15.63
C GLY A 96 -27.56 -12.66 15.15
N THR A 97 -27.09 -11.41 15.34
CA THR A 97 -25.70 -11.01 15.10
C THR A 97 -24.88 -10.81 16.39
N THR A 98 -25.52 -10.95 17.54
CA THR A 98 -24.91 -10.76 18.86
C THR A 98 -24.29 -12.06 19.37
N ARG A 99 -23.07 -11.96 19.88
CA ARG A 99 -22.27 -12.99 20.53
C ARG A 99 -22.17 -12.68 22.00
N PHE A 100 -22.41 -13.67 22.83
CA PHE A 100 -22.27 -13.54 24.28
C PHE A 100 -21.79 -14.86 24.88
N ALA A 101 -21.19 -14.78 26.06
CA ALA A 101 -20.77 -15.95 26.82
C ALA A 101 -21.23 -15.83 28.27
N LEU A 102 -21.33 -16.98 28.94
CA LEU A 102 -21.80 -17.12 30.32
C LEU A 102 -20.73 -17.82 31.15
N GLY A 103 -20.42 -17.34 32.34
CA GLY A 103 -19.42 -17.97 33.19
C GLY A 103 -19.42 -17.43 34.63
N PRO A 104 -18.72 -18.07 35.56
CA PRO A 104 -18.57 -17.54 36.91
C PRO A 104 -17.77 -16.22 36.92
N PRO A 105 -17.83 -15.39 37.98
CA PRO A 105 -17.24 -14.06 37.98
C PRO A 105 -15.71 -14.10 37.91
N GLY A 106 -15.09 -15.18 38.40
CA GLY A 106 -13.65 -15.42 38.34
C GLY A 106 -13.20 -16.26 37.13
N ALA A 107 -14.06 -16.48 36.13
CA ALA A 107 -13.67 -17.24 34.94
C ALA A 107 -12.57 -16.52 34.14
N ASN A 108 -11.75 -17.27 33.41
CA ASN A 108 -10.70 -16.69 32.58
C ASN A 108 -11.28 -16.13 31.26
N TRP A 109 -11.97 -14.99 31.33
CA TRP A 109 -12.61 -14.35 30.17
C TRP A 109 -11.66 -14.01 29.02
N ALA A 110 -10.35 -13.95 29.29
CA ALA A 110 -9.33 -13.71 28.27
C ALA A 110 -9.22 -14.88 27.27
N SER A 111 -9.54 -16.12 27.67
CA SER A 111 -9.47 -17.28 26.78
C SER A 111 -10.53 -17.26 25.69
N ILE A 112 -11.69 -16.63 25.94
CA ILE A 112 -12.75 -16.50 24.94
C ILE A 112 -12.28 -15.61 23.79
N THR A 113 -11.64 -14.47 24.09
CA THR A 113 -11.11 -13.56 23.07
C THR A 113 -10.06 -14.20 22.14
N GLU A 114 -9.38 -15.25 22.57
CA GLU A 114 -8.41 -16.00 21.77
C GLU A 114 -9.07 -17.05 20.85
N ASP A 115 -10.18 -17.67 21.28
CA ASP A 115 -10.96 -18.62 20.47
C ASP A 115 -11.98 -17.92 19.53
N ASP A 116 -12.51 -16.75 19.90
CA ASP A 116 -13.56 -16.06 19.14
C ASP A 116 -13.06 -15.37 17.86
N ALA A 117 -11.76 -15.11 17.80
CA ALA A 117 -11.06 -14.70 16.58
C ALA A 117 -11.02 -15.84 15.53
N ASN A 118 -11.33 -17.09 15.90
CA ASN A 118 -11.13 -18.29 15.09
C ASN A 118 -12.40 -19.08 14.70
N GLY A 119 -13.63 -18.55 14.86
CA GLY A 119 -14.86 -19.36 14.76
C GLY A 119 -15.97 -18.89 13.81
N ARG A 120 -16.13 -19.54 12.64
CA ARG A 120 -17.45 -19.77 11.97
C ARG A 120 -17.64 -21.29 11.75
N PRO A 121 -18.90 -21.78 11.70
CA PRO A 121 -19.23 -23.18 11.97
C PRO A 121 -18.84 -24.11 10.82
N PRO A 122 -18.52 -25.39 11.12
CA PRO A 122 -18.23 -26.40 10.12
C PRO A 122 -19.45 -26.66 9.21
N PRO A 123 -19.24 -27.03 7.93
CA PRO A 123 -20.33 -27.40 7.03
C PRO A 123 -21.07 -28.65 7.55
N PRO A 124 -22.40 -28.74 7.32
CA PRO A 124 -23.18 -29.89 7.78
C PRO A 124 -22.63 -31.19 7.16
N PRO A 125 -22.54 -32.30 7.91
CA PRO A 125 -22.13 -33.58 7.35
C PRO A 125 -23.08 -33.97 6.22
N ARG A 126 -22.54 -34.15 5.01
CA ARG A 126 -23.25 -34.81 3.91
C ARG A 126 -23.60 -36.22 4.39
N ARG A 127 -24.90 -36.49 4.57
CA ARG A 127 -25.40 -37.84 4.79
C ARG A 127 -24.90 -38.72 3.63
N PRO A 128 -24.13 -39.79 3.89
CA PRO A 128 -23.89 -40.78 2.85
C PRO A 128 -25.24 -41.38 2.46
N SER A 129 -25.60 -41.25 1.20
CA SER A 129 -26.68 -42.02 0.59
C SER A 129 -26.33 -43.50 0.73
N ALA A 130 -26.94 -44.15 1.72
CA ALA A 130 -26.85 -45.60 1.87
C ALA A 130 -27.51 -46.27 0.66
N PRO A 131 -26.89 -47.33 0.11
CA PRO A 131 -27.53 -48.14 -0.92
C PRO A 131 -28.77 -48.82 -0.35
N LEU A 132 -29.85 -48.80 -1.14
CA LEU A 132 -31.05 -49.59 -0.93
C LEU A 132 -30.67 -51.08 -0.89
N ILE A 133 -30.69 -51.67 0.31
CA ILE A 133 -30.70 -53.12 0.49
C ILE A 133 -32.13 -53.49 0.91
N PRO A 134 -32.80 -54.45 0.24
CA PRO A 134 -34.18 -54.76 0.51
C PRO A 134 -34.32 -55.54 1.83
N GLU A 135 -35.26 -55.02 2.59
CA GLU A 135 -36.06 -55.60 3.66
C GLU A 135 -36.25 -57.13 3.59
N ARG A 136 -35.87 -57.86 4.67
CA ARG A 136 -36.59 -59.08 5.07
C ARG A 136 -36.26 -59.64 6.48
N VAL A 137 -37.35 -59.81 7.25
CA VAL A 137 -37.65 -60.84 8.29
C VAL A 137 -37.24 -60.61 9.77
N ARG A 138 -38.23 -60.11 10.53
CA ARG A 138 -38.81 -60.54 11.85
C ARG A 138 -37.99 -60.58 13.17
N PRO A 139 -38.71 -60.52 14.33
CA PRO A 139 -38.25 -59.93 15.59
C PRO A 139 -38.05 -60.97 16.72
N TYR A 140 -37.60 -60.49 17.88
CA TYR A 140 -37.95 -60.87 19.27
C TYR A 140 -36.74 -60.87 20.22
N ALA A 141 -37.01 -60.37 21.43
CA ALA A 141 -36.32 -60.61 22.71
C ALA A 141 -34.99 -59.89 22.98
N ALA A 142 -35.03 -58.82 23.80
CA ALA A 142 -34.66 -58.91 25.22
C ALA A 142 -34.34 -57.53 25.84
N PRO A 143 -35.18 -57.00 26.75
CA PRO A 143 -34.80 -55.92 27.65
C PRO A 143 -34.70 -56.45 29.09
N ILE A 144 -33.66 -57.21 29.43
CA ILE A 144 -33.36 -57.57 30.84
C ILE A 144 -31.85 -57.47 31.18
N ALA A 145 -30.93 -57.48 30.20
CA ALA A 145 -29.49 -57.45 30.48
C ALA A 145 -28.91 -56.05 30.79
N ALA A 146 -29.61 -54.95 30.46
CA ALA A 146 -29.07 -53.59 30.60
C ALA A 146 -29.18 -53.01 32.04
N ALA A 147 -30.09 -53.53 32.87
CA ALA A 147 -30.30 -53.00 34.22
C ALA A 147 -29.29 -53.55 35.26
N ALA A 148 -28.74 -54.76 35.05
CA ALA A 148 -27.78 -55.36 35.96
C ALA A 148 -26.35 -54.79 35.80
N LEU A 149 -26.01 -54.29 34.61
CA LEU A 149 -24.67 -53.78 34.30
C LEU A 149 -24.46 -52.33 34.77
N LEU A 150 -25.53 -51.53 34.85
CA LEU A 150 -25.47 -50.17 35.41
C LEU A 150 -25.43 -50.15 36.95
N GLY A 151 -26.02 -51.14 37.62
CA GLY A 151 -25.96 -51.28 39.08
C GLY A 151 -24.55 -51.61 39.60
N LEU A 152 -23.76 -52.39 38.85
CA LEU A 152 -22.43 -52.80 39.27
C LEU A 152 -21.37 -51.70 39.11
N VAL A 153 -21.53 -50.84 38.09
CA VAL A 153 -20.61 -49.70 37.83
C VAL A 153 -20.82 -48.58 38.84
N GLY A 154 -22.06 -48.33 39.27
CA GLY A 154 -22.36 -47.32 40.29
C GLY A 154 -21.78 -47.66 41.67
N VAL A 155 -21.78 -48.94 42.07
CA VAL A 155 -21.26 -49.38 43.37
C VAL A 155 -19.72 -49.37 43.39
N LEU A 156 -19.06 -49.68 42.27
CA LEU A 156 -17.59 -49.62 42.17
C LEU A 156 -17.05 -48.19 42.15
N TYR A 157 -17.78 -47.23 41.57
CA TYR A 157 -17.36 -45.82 41.56
C TYR A 157 -17.50 -45.17 42.95
N PHE A 158 -18.48 -45.59 43.76
CA PHE A 158 -18.71 -45.04 45.10
C PHE A 158 -17.77 -45.62 46.17
N LEU A 159 -17.24 -46.83 45.97
CA LEU A 159 -16.27 -47.46 46.87
C LEU A 159 -14.81 -47.04 46.58
N PHE A 160 -14.50 -46.46 45.41
CA PHE A 160 -13.12 -46.26 44.96
C PHE A 160 -12.75 -44.86 44.42
N GLY A 161 -13.40 -43.76 44.84
CA GLY A 161 -12.75 -42.46 44.66
C GLY A 161 -13.39 -41.25 45.36
N PRO A 162 -12.66 -40.12 45.51
CA PRO A 162 -11.22 -39.89 45.39
C PRO A 162 -10.63 -39.27 46.68
N ALA A 163 -9.66 -39.95 47.28
CA ALA A 163 -8.68 -39.31 48.15
C ALA A 163 -7.30 -39.73 47.63
N ILE A 164 -6.37 -38.78 47.58
CA ILE A 164 -4.99 -38.86 47.08
C ILE A 164 -4.88 -38.47 45.60
N ALA A 165 -4.64 -37.19 45.36
CA ALA A 165 -3.81 -36.77 44.23
C ALA A 165 -2.38 -37.26 44.52
N PRO A 166 -1.84 -38.25 43.80
CA PRO A 166 -0.44 -38.60 43.96
C PRO A 166 0.39 -37.43 43.44
N LYS A 167 1.18 -36.81 44.32
CA LYS A 167 2.38 -36.10 43.87
C LYS A 167 3.29 -37.16 43.28
N SER A 168 3.23 -37.33 41.96
CA SER A 168 4.14 -38.15 41.19
C SER A 168 5.55 -37.58 41.35
N THR A 169 6.29 -38.12 42.31
CA THR A 169 7.75 -38.03 42.28
C THR A 169 8.24 -38.75 41.01
N PRO A 170 8.99 -38.09 40.11
CA PRO A 170 9.46 -38.70 38.89
C PRO A 170 10.43 -39.84 39.24
N VAL A 171 10.02 -41.09 38.98
CA VAL A 171 10.82 -42.30 39.25
C VAL A 171 11.74 -42.67 38.08
N ASP A 172 11.55 -42.09 36.90
CA ASP A 172 12.45 -42.27 35.76
C ASP A 172 13.19 -40.95 35.50
N GLY A 173 14.52 -40.95 35.52
CA GLY A 173 15.37 -39.79 35.26
C GLY A 173 15.29 -39.18 33.86
N ARG A 174 14.18 -39.39 33.13
CA ARG A 174 13.88 -38.76 31.85
C ARG A 174 13.42 -37.33 32.08
N THR A 175 13.89 -36.41 31.26
CA THR A 175 13.43 -35.03 31.34
C THR A 175 11.97 -34.92 30.86
N GLU A 176 11.18 -34.00 31.42
CA GLU A 176 9.78 -33.78 30.98
C GLU A 176 9.65 -33.55 29.45
N MET A 177 10.68 -32.94 28.86
CA MET A 177 10.78 -32.75 27.40
C MET A 177 10.89 -34.09 26.66
N GLU A 178 11.70 -35.04 27.14
CA GLU A 178 11.80 -36.39 26.57
C GLU A 178 10.49 -37.16 26.69
N ILE A 179 9.77 -37.00 27.81
CA ILE A 179 8.45 -37.61 28.01
C ILE A 179 7.48 -37.09 26.96
N ALA A 180 7.35 -35.76 26.83
CA ALA A 180 6.49 -35.14 25.82
C ALA A 180 6.89 -35.52 24.39
N GLN A 181 8.20 -35.52 24.08
CA GLN A 181 8.70 -35.91 22.75
C GLN A 181 8.41 -37.39 22.45
N SER A 182 8.54 -38.28 23.43
CA SER A 182 8.24 -39.71 23.28
C SER A 182 6.75 -39.97 23.03
N ALA A 183 5.86 -39.14 23.59
CA ALA A 183 4.42 -39.22 23.35
C ALA A 183 4.03 -38.76 21.94
N LEU A 184 4.79 -37.83 21.35
CA LEU A 184 4.58 -37.37 19.98
C LEU A 184 5.16 -38.33 18.93
N ALA A 185 6.19 -39.12 19.27
CA ALA A 185 6.90 -39.98 18.31
C ALA A 185 6.01 -40.98 17.55
N PRO A 186 4.95 -41.60 18.14
CA PRO A 186 4.02 -42.46 17.41
C PRO A 186 3.19 -41.73 16.36
N LEU A 187 3.02 -40.42 16.49
CA LEU A 187 2.27 -39.59 15.54
C LEU A 187 3.20 -39.19 14.39
N GLY A 188 3.18 -39.94 13.28
CA GLY A 188 4.09 -39.73 12.16
C GLY A 188 4.09 -38.30 11.58
N PHE A 189 2.98 -37.58 11.69
CA PHE A 189 2.82 -36.19 11.26
C PHE A 189 3.36 -35.15 12.27
N ALA A 190 3.58 -35.53 13.54
CA ALA A 190 4.06 -34.62 14.58
C ALA A 190 5.54 -34.24 14.43
N ARG A 191 6.25 -34.79 13.44
CA ARG A 191 7.66 -34.47 13.12
C ARG A 191 7.87 -33.00 12.76
N ASN A 192 6.82 -32.33 12.29
CA ASN A 192 6.85 -30.91 11.93
C ASN A 192 6.55 -29.99 13.13
N LEU A 193 6.22 -30.55 14.29
CA LEU A 193 5.98 -29.80 15.51
C LEU A 193 7.30 -29.60 16.26
N GLN A 194 7.50 -28.37 16.73
CA GLN A 194 8.67 -27.98 17.48
C GLN A 194 8.33 -27.91 18.97
N LEU A 195 9.05 -28.71 19.76
CA LEU A 195 8.98 -28.67 21.21
C LEU A 195 10.16 -27.82 21.70
N ARG A 196 9.88 -26.74 22.44
CA ARG A 196 10.90 -25.85 23.00
C ARG A 196 10.64 -25.63 24.48
N ARG A 197 11.70 -25.65 25.29
CA ARG A 197 11.66 -25.21 26.69
C ARG A 197 12.20 -23.80 26.79
N GLU A 198 11.44 -22.91 27.42
CA GLU A 198 11.88 -21.56 27.73
C GLU A 198 12.73 -21.51 29.02
N VAL A 199 13.32 -20.35 29.30
CA VAL A 199 14.23 -20.15 30.43
C VAL A 199 13.54 -20.35 31.78
N ASP A 200 12.21 -20.15 31.82
CA ASP A 200 11.35 -20.36 32.99
C ASP A 200 11.00 -21.85 33.23
N GLY A 201 11.45 -22.75 32.36
CA GLY A 201 11.13 -24.18 32.42
C GLY A 201 9.83 -24.57 31.71
N THR A 202 9.01 -23.61 31.27
CA THR A 202 7.76 -23.88 30.54
C THR A 202 8.08 -24.52 29.19
N ILE A 203 7.35 -25.60 28.86
CA ILE A 203 7.48 -26.30 27.59
C ILE A 203 6.39 -25.80 26.64
N TYR A 204 6.79 -25.36 25.45
CA TYR A 204 5.91 -24.95 24.37
C TYR A 204 5.96 -25.97 23.23
N LEU A 205 4.80 -26.30 22.68
CA LEU A 205 4.65 -27.11 21.48
C LEU A 205 4.04 -26.25 20.38
N THR A 206 4.83 -25.86 19.40
CA THR A 206 4.42 -24.98 18.29
C THR A 206 4.51 -25.70 16.96
N GLY A 207 3.56 -25.49 16.05
CA GLY A 207 3.68 -25.95 14.68
C GLY A 207 2.35 -26.11 13.95
N TYR A 208 2.41 -26.80 12.83
CA TYR A 208 1.28 -26.97 11.91
C TYR A 208 0.89 -28.45 11.81
N VAL A 209 -0.41 -28.70 11.77
CA VAL A 209 -0.98 -30.00 11.45
C VAL A 209 -1.97 -29.85 10.30
N GLU A 210 -2.19 -30.90 9.53
CA GLU A 210 -3.01 -30.83 8.32
C GLU A 210 -4.50 -30.76 8.69
N SER A 211 -4.94 -31.52 9.68
CA SER A 211 -6.37 -31.67 10.02
C SER A 211 -6.71 -31.43 11.50
N PRO A 212 -7.98 -31.09 11.82
CA PRO A 212 -8.42 -30.97 13.21
C PRO A 212 -8.30 -32.27 14.01
N VAL A 213 -8.35 -33.42 13.34
CA VAL A 213 -8.20 -34.74 13.98
C VAL A 213 -6.77 -34.94 14.47
N GLU A 214 -5.78 -34.54 13.67
CA GLU A 214 -4.37 -34.55 14.05
C GLU A 214 -4.09 -33.66 15.26
N ARG A 215 -4.69 -32.45 15.31
CA ARG A 215 -4.59 -31.56 16.48
C ARG A 215 -5.09 -32.22 17.75
N ARG A 216 -6.25 -32.89 17.69
CA ARG A 216 -6.81 -33.62 18.85
C ARG A 216 -5.93 -34.80 19.25
N ALA A 217 -5.37 -35.52 18.29
CA ALA A 217 -4.45 -36.62 18.57
C ALA A 217 -3.18 -36.14 19.29
N VAL A 218 -2.62 -35.00 18.88
CA VAL A 218 -1.49 -34.37 19.57
C VAL A 218 -1.86 -33.92 20.97
N THR A 219 -3.01 -33.24 21.11
CA THR A 219 -3.51 -32.76 22.40
C THR A 219 -3.68 -33.93 23.38
N GLY A 220 -4.40 -34.98 22.97
CA GLY A 220 -4.61 -36.16 23.80
C GLY A 220 -3.32 -36.92 24.11
N ALA A 221 -2.36 -36.99 23.18
CA ALA A 221 -1.06 -37.62 23.42
C ALA A 221 -0.25 -36.87 24.48
N ILE A 222 -0.26 -35.53 24.47
CA ILE A 222 0.43 -34.70 25.44
C ILE A 222 -0.27 -34.74 26.80
N GLU A 223 -1.60 -34.60 26.84
CA GLU A 223 -2.37 -34.65 28.09
C GLU A 223 -2.20 -35.98 28.83
N ALA A 224 -2.12 -37.10 28.10
CA ALA A 224 -1.90 -38.43 28.68
C ALA A 224 -0.56 -38.56 29.41
N THR A 225 0.41 -37.68 29.15
CA THR A 225 1.71 -37.67 29.85
C THR A 225 1.66 -36.98 31.22
N GLY A 226 0.65 -36.14 31.48
CA GLY A 226 0.59 -35.29 32.66
C GLY A 226 1.61 -34.15 32.70
N VAL A 227 2.40 -33.93 31.64
CA VAL A 227 3.36 -32.84 31.54
C VAL A 227 2.65 -31.54 31.15
N PRO A 228 2.84 -30.42 31.87
CA PRO A 228 2.23 -29.14 31.53
C PRO A 228 2.91 -28.52 30.30
N VAL A 229 2.35 -28.75 29.11
CA VAL A 229 2.84 -28.18 27.84
C VAL A 229 1.87 -27.13 27.32
N ARG A 230 2.36 -25.94 27.00
CA ARG A 230 1.59 -24.90 26.31
C ARG A 230 1.57 -25.16 24.81
N MET A 231 0.39 -25.47 24.27
CA MET A 231 0.23 -25.83 22.87
C MET A 231 -0.17 -24.64 22.00
N ARG A 232 0.50 -24.50 20.87
CA ARG A 232 0.26 -23.50 19.83
C ARG A 232 0.29 -24.19 18.46
N ILE A 233 -0.74 -25.00 18.18
CA ILE A 233 -0.82 -25.89 17.02
C ILE A 233 -1.91 -25.44 16.06
N TRP A 234 -1.51 -24.99 14.87
CA TRP A 234 -2.42 -24.45 13.85
C TRP A 234 -2.83 -25.52 12.86
N VAL A 235 -4.03 -25.40 12.29
CA VAL A 235 -4.61 -26.40 11.39
C VAL A 235 -4.65 -25.86 9.96
N LEU A 236 -3.82 -26.42 9.07
CA LEU A 236 -3.65 -25.94 7.70
C LEU A 236 -4.94 -25.99 6.86
N ALA A 237 -5.79 -26.99 7.06
CA ALA A 237 -7.08 -27.07 6.37
C ALA A 237 -8.02 -25.92 6.75
N ALA A 238 -8.06 -25.53 8.04
CA ALA A 238 -8.88 -24.41 8.50
C ALA A 238 -8.34 -23.07 7.98
N MET A 239 -7.01 -22.88 8.03
CA MET A 239 -6.36 -21.70 7.46
C MET A 239 -6.63 -21.55 5.96
N ARG A 240 -6.58 -22.65 5.18
CA ARG A 240 -6.93 -22.63 3.75
C ARG A 240 -8.36 -22.16 3.50
N GLU A 241 -9.32 -22.66 4.26
CA GLU A 241 -10.72 -22.23 4.13
C GLU A 241 -10.90 -20.75 4.49
N GLU A 242 -10.20 -20.28 5.52
CA GLU A 242 -10.21 -18.88 5.93
C GLU A 242 -9.61 -17.95 4.87
N ILE A 243 -8.40 -18.25 4.38
CA ILE A 243 -7.75 -17.48 3.30
C ILE A 243 -8.64 -17.44 2.06
N ALA A 244 -9.23 -18.57 1.67
CA ALA A 244 -10.13 -18.63 0.52
C ALA A 244 -11.34 -17.69 0.69
N ARG A 245 -12.00 -17.72 1.85
CA ARG A 245 -13.15 -16.84 2.14
C ARG A 245 -12.76 -15.37 2.19
N LEU A 246 -11.59 -15.05 2.74
CA LEU A 246 -11.08 -13.68 2.78
C LEU A 246 -10.81 -13.14 1.37
N ILE A 247 -10.13 -13.91 0.51
CA ILE A 247 -9.89 -13.53 -0.89
C ILE A 247 -11.21 -13.39 -1.66
N GLU A 248 -12.14 -14.34 -1.48
CA GLU A 248 -13.47 -14.30 -2.10
C GLU A 248 -14.25 -13.04 -1.70
N SER A 249 -14.17 -12.63 -0.43
CA SER A 249 -14.86 -11.44 0.08
C SER A 249 -14.40 -10.12 -0.57
N GLN A 250 -13.13 -10.07 -1.01
CA GLN A 250 -12.55 -8.91 -1.69
C GLN A 250 -12.95 -8.84 -3.18
N LYS A 251 -13.64 -9.86 -3.70
CA LYS A 251 -14.05 -9.98 -5.11
C LYS A 251 -12.86 -9.81 -6.08
N VAL A 252 -11.72 -10.39 -5.72
CA VAL A 252 -10.50 -10.38 -6.53
C VAL A 252 -10.19 -11.77 -7.06
N THR A 253 -9.64 -11.85 -8.26
CA THR A 253 -9.25 -13.12 -8.90
C THR A 253 -7.78 -13.41 -8.60
N ILE A 254 -7.49 -13.80 -7.36
CA ILE A 254 -6.13 -14.16 -6.90
C ILE A 254 -6.15 -15.62 -6.47
N ASN A 255 -5.16 -16.38 -6.91
CA ASN A 255 -4.92 -17.74 -6.45
C ASN A 255 -4.00 -17.70 -5.23
N PHE A 256 -4.09 -18.71 -4.38
CA PHE A 256 -3.16 -18.85 -3.26
C PHE A 256 -2.74 -20.30 -3.05
N ALA A 257 -1.55 -20.47 -2.48
CA ALA A 257 -1.04 -21.74 -2.00
C ALA A 257 -0.56 -21.59 -0.56
N LEU A 258 -0.95 -22.52 0.33
CA LEU A 258 -0.49 -22.60 1.71
C LEU A 258 0.49 -23.76 1.85
N ALA A 259 1.73 -23.47 2.22
CA ALA A 259 2.77 -24.45 2.47
C ALA A 259 2.64 -25.07 3.88
N PRO A 260 3.23 -26.27 4.12
CA PRO A 260 3.13 -26.96 5.42
C PRO A 260 3.77 -26.23 6.60
N ASP A 261 4.61 -25.22 6.35
CA ASP A 261 5.27 -24.37 7.33
C ASP A 261 4.48 -23.10 7.68
N GLY A 262 3.26 -22.95 7.13
CA GLY A 262 2.43 -21.77 7.32
C GLY A 262 2.75 -20.61 6.37
N THR A 263 3.62 -20.79 5.37
CA THR A 263 3.88 -19.76 4.35
C THR A 263 2.74 -19.72 3.32
N VAL A 264 2.14 -18.56 3.10
CA VAL A 264 1.11 -18.32 2.08
C VAL A 264 1.75 -17.64 0.88
N THR A 265 1.56 -18.21 -0.32
CA THR A 265 1.92 -17.55 -1.59
C THR A 265 0.65 -17.07 -2.28
N LEU A 266 0.62 -15.79 -2.68
CA LEU A 266 -0.48 -15.17 -3.41
C LEU A 266 -0.05 -14.92 -4.86
N ASP A 267 -0.78 -15.46 -5.82
CA ASP A 267 -0.45 -15.39 -7.25
C ASP A 267 -1.63 -14.88 -8.06
N GLY A 268 -1.40 -13.90 -8.95
CA GLY A 268 -2.44 -13.36 -9.82
C GLY A 268 -2.09 -11.98 -10.35
N THR A 269 -3.06 -11.34 -11.00
CA THR A 269 -2.91 -9.97 -11.51
C THR A 269 -3.96 -9.09 -10.85
N LEU A 270 -3.52 -8.02 -10.20
CA LEU A 270 -4.39 -7.00 -9.63
C LEU A 270 -3.75 -5.64 -9.86
N LEU A 271 -4.26 -4.91 -10.86
CA LEU A 271 -3.61 -3.68 -11.37
C LEU A 271 -3.49 -2.58 -10.31
N ASP A 272 -4.48 -2.47 -9.42
CA ASP A 272 -4.48 -1.55 -8.30
C ASP A 272 -3.53 -2.03 -7.19
N SER A 273 -2.38 -1.34 -7.06
CA SER A 273 -1.35 -1.64 -6.08
C SER A 273 -1.82 -1.46 -4.64
N THR A 274 -2.71 -0.49 -4.38
CA THR A 274 -3.28 -0.27 -3.05
C THR A 274 -4.14 -1.47 -2.67
N ARG A 275 -5.05 -1.91 -3.56
CA ARG A 275 -5.87 -3.09 -3.31
C ARG A 275 -5.04 -4.37 -3.15
N ALA A 276 -3.95 -4.52 -3.92
CA ALA A 276 -3.03 -5.66 -3.76
C ALA A 276 -2.40 -5.69 -2.36
N SER A 277 -1.90 -4.54 -1.89
CA SER A 277 -1.34 -4.43 -0.53
C SER A 277 -2.38 -4.68 0.56
N THR A 278 -3.63 -4.24 0.36
CA THR A 278 -4.74 -4.51 1.28
C THR A 278 -5.06 -6.00 1.36
N VAL A 279 -5.08 -6.72 0.23
CA VAL A 279 -5.30 -8.18 0.23
C VAL A 279 -4.18 -8.89 0.97
N GLU A 280 -2.93 -8.49 0.74
CA GLU A 280 -1.76 -9.06 1.43
C GLU A 280 -1.84 -8.82 2.95
N ALA A 281 -2.11 -7.59 3.37
CA ALA A 281 -2.25 -7.23 4.78
C ALA A 281 -3.42 -7.97 5.43
N LEU A 282 -4.56 -8.06 4.74
CA LEU A 282 -5.75 -8.75 5.25
C LEU A 282 -5.50 -10.26 5.45
N VAL A 283 -4.74 -10.92 4.58
CA VAL A 283 -4.33 -12.33 4.79
C VAL A 283 -3.33 -12.44 5.94
N ARG A 284 -2.38 -11.51 6.04
CA ARG A 284 -1.33 -11.52 7.07
C ARG A 284 -1.89 -11.28 8.48
N ASP A 285 -2.80 -10.32 8.62
CA ASP A 285 -3.23 -9.78 9.90
C ASP A 285 -4.47 -10.50 10.43
N ASN A 286 -5.32 -11.04 9.55
CA ASN A 286 -6.58 -11.67 9.96
C ASN A 286 -6.51 -13.20 10.03
N VAL A 287 -5.56 -13.85 9.34
CA VAL A 287 -5.44 -15.32 9.38
C VAL A 287 -4.43 -15.71 10.45
N LEU A 288 -4.94 -16.19 11.58
CA LEU A 288 -4.09 -16.61 12.67
C LEU A 288 -3.21 -17.79 12.25
N GLY A 289 -1.92 -17.64 12.54
CA GLY A 289 -0.95 -18.68 12.29
C GLY A 289 -0.23 -18.64 10.95
N VAL A 290 -0.51 -17.67 10.08
CA VAL A 290 0.33 -17.43 8.90
C VAL A 290 1.74 -17.04 9.34
N ALA A 291 2.74 -17.81 8.92
CA ALA A 291 4.14 -17.53 9.26
C ALA A 291 4.70 -16.39 8.40
N LYS A 292 4.35 -16.40 7.12
CA LYS A 292 4.82 -15.45 6.12
C LYS A 292 3.84 -15.38 4.95
N VAL A 293 3.67 -14.19 4.37
CA VAL A 293 2.98 -14.01 3.09
C VAL A 293 4.01 -13.65 2.02
N VAL A 294 3.98 -14.35 0.90
CA VAL A 294 4.78 -14.08 -0.31
C VAL A 294 3.82 -13.64 -1.40
N SER A 295 3.92 -12.37 -1.79
CA SER A 295 3.08 -11.80 -2.84
C SER A 295 3.79 -11.87 -4.18
N ASN A 296 3.26 -12.67 -5.11
CA ASN A 296 3.59 -12.68 -6.53
C ASN A 296 2.47 -12.00 -7.34
N ILE A 297 1.68 -11.15 -6.70
CA ILE A 297 0.60 -10.41 -7.36
C ILE A 297 1.23 -9.37 -8.30
N ARG A 298 0.90 -9.46 -9.59
CA ARG A 298 1.34 -8.49 -10.60
C ARG A 298 0.43 -7.26 -10.55
N THR A 299 1.01 -6.12 -10.20
CA THR A 299 0.36 -4.80 -10.19
C THR A 299 0.69 -4.00 -11.44
N ALA A 300 -0.02 -2.89 -11.66
CA ALA A 300 0.26 -1.98 -12.77
C ALA A 300 1.74 -1.51 -12.77
N ASP A 301 2.31 -1.23 -11.60
CA ASP A 301 3.72 -0.82 -11.45
C ASP A 301 4.69 -1.92 -11.89
N THR A 302 4.45 -3.17 -11.45
CA THR A 302 5.29 -4.30 -11.85
C THR A 302 5.20 -4.56 -13.36
N LEU A 303 4.00 -4.42 -13.94
CA LEU A 303 3.78 -4.60 -15.37
C LEU A 303 4.39 -3.45 -16.20
N LEU A 304 4.36 -2.22 -15.69
CA LEU A 304 5.07 -1.09 -16.29
C LEU A 304 6.58 -1.31 -16.29
N ALA A 305 7.14 -1.82 -15.19
CA ALA A 305 8.56 -2.16 -15.11
C ALA A 305 8.95 -3.23 -16.15
N ASP A 306 8.12 -4.26 -16.33
CA ASP A 306 8.30 -5.27 -17.38
C ASP A 306 8.20 -4.67 -18.79
N ALA A 307 7.24 -3.76 -19.02
CA ALA A 307 7.09 -3.06 -20.29
C ALA A 307 8.30 -2.16 -20.59
N ARG A 308 8.85 -1.44 -19.60
CA ARG A 308 10.08 -0.65 -19.75
C ARG A 308 11.28 -1.52 -20.08
N ARG A 309 11.43 -2.68 -19.42
CA ARG A 309 12.47 -3.66 -19.74
C ARG A 309 12.35 -4.15 -21.19
N LEU A 310 11.13 -4.39 -21.66
CA LEU A 310 10.87 -4.73 -23.05
C LEU A 310 11.24 -3.59 -24.01
N GLY A 311 10.91 -2.34 -23.65
CA GLY A 311 11.29 -1.14 -24.41
C GLY A 311 12.81 -0.94 -24.52
N GLN A 312 13.55 -1.25 -23.45
CA GLN A 312 15.02 -1.25 -23.44
C GLN A 312 15.60 -2.34 -24.34
N GLN A 313 15.07 -3.56 -24.26
CA GLN A 313 15.48 -4.67 -25.13
C GLN A 313 15.23 -4.36 -26.62
N SER A 314 14.11 -3.69 -26.92
CA SER A 314 13.79 -3.19 -28.26
C SER A 314 14.48 -1.86 -28.60
N GLN A 315 15.30 -1.29 -27.73
CA GLN A 315 16.02 -0.02 -27.98
C GLN A 315 15.12 1.15 -28.41
N ILE A 316 13.91 1.25 -27.82
CA ILE A 316 12.96 2.35 -28.04
C ILE A 316 12.90 3.36 -26.89
N ASP A 317 13.47 3.02 -25.73
CA ASP A 317 13.51 3.84 -24.51
C ASP A 317 13.88 5.32 -24.79
N PRO A 318 14.93 5.66 -25.56
CA PRO A 318 15.30 7.05 -25.80
C PRO A 318 14.25 7.87 -26.58
N PHE A 319 13.29 7.20 -27.21
CA PHE A 319 12.32 7.78 -28.14
C PHE A 319 10.89 7.71 -27.61
N VAL A 320 10.60 6.78 -26.69
CA VAL A 320 9.26 6.50 -26.19
C VAL A 320 9.26 6.41 -24.68
N MET A 321 8.52 7.32 -24.05
CA MET A 321 8.25 7.31 -22.62
C MET A 321 7.03 6.43 -22.33
N LEU A 322 7.23 5.41 -21.49
CA LEU A 322 6.16 4.57 -20.95
C LEU A 322 5.80 5.04 -19.53
N ARG A 323 4.52 5.34 -19.32
CA ARG A 323 3.96 5.75 -18.02
C ARG A 323 2.66 5.02 -17.72
N LEU A 324 2.25 4.99 -16.46
CA LEU A 324 0.92 4.55 -16.08
C LEU A 324 -0.07 5.71 -16.18
N ASP A 325 -1.27 5.41 -16.64
CA ASP A 325 -2.44 6.28 -16.60
C ASP A 325 -3.61 5.50 -15.98
N GLY A 326 -3.62 5.42 -14.65
CA GLY A 326 -4.48 4.49 -13.93
C GLY A 326 -4.10 3.03 -14.24
N ASN A 327 -5.05 2.25 -14.78
CA ASN A 327 -4.89 0.82 -15.06
C ASN A 327 -4.45 0.51 -16.50
N LEU A 328 -3.85 1.48 -17.20
CA LEU A 328 -3.32 1.31 -18.55
C LEU A 328 -1.90 1.88 -18.64
N ILE A 329 -1.10 1.33 -19.54
CA ILE A 329 0.20 1.88 -19.88
C ILE A 329 0.01 2.84 -21.05
N GLU A 330 0.54 4.05 -20.93
CA GLU A 330 0.58 5.03 -22.00
C GLU A 330 2.01 5.17 -22.55
N ALA A 331 2.13 5.07 -23.87
CA ALA A 331 3.36 5.25 -24.62
C ALA A 331 3.31 6.57 -25.39
N ASN A 332 4.20 7.51 -25.06
CA ASN A 332 4.31 8.80 -25.74
C ASN A 332 5.70 8.96 -26.33
N GLY A 333 5.81 9.45 -27.56
CA GLY A 333 7.11 9.70 -28.15
C GLY A 333 7.13 9.90 -29.65
N THR A 334 8.31 10.13 -30.18
CA THR A 334 8.57 10.24 -31.62
C THR A 334 9.71 9.32 -31.99
N ILE A 335 9.45 8.39 -32.91
CA ILE A 335 10.41 7.38 -33.33
C ILE A 335 10.98 7.77 -34.70
N PRO A 336 12.30 7.71 -34.91
CA PRO A 336 12.87 7.94 -36.24
C PRO A 336 12.60 6.76 -37.18
N VAL A 337 12.60 7.01 -38.49
CA VAL A 337 12.28 6.01 -39.53
C VAL A 337 13.10 4.71 -39.41
N TYR A 338 14.38 4.80 -39.05
CA TYR A 338 15.24 3.63 -38.87
C TYR A 338 14.94 2.81 -37.60
N LYS A 339 14.01 3.27 -36.74
CA LYS A 339 13.55 2.59 -35.52
C LYS A 339 12.11 2.08 -35.63
N ILE A 340 11.53 2.02 -36.83
CA ILE A 340 10.22 1.40 -37.07
C ILE A 340 10.24 -0.09 -36.67
N ASP A 341 11.22 -0.87 -37.14
CA ASP A 341 11.23 -2.32 -36.86
C ASP A 341 11.36 -2.64 -35.36
N PRO A 342 12.25 -1.97 -34.59
CA PRO A 342 12.29 -2.17 -33.15
C PRO A 342 11.00 -1.75 -32.42
N TRP A 343 10.30 -0.71 -32.87
CA TRP A 343 8.99 -0.33 -32.35
C TRP A 343 7.93 -1.40 -32.60
N VAL A 344 7.85 -1.89 -33.83
CA VAL A 344 6.95 -2.98 -34.21
C VAL A 344 7.25 -4.25 -33.39
N GLY A 345 8.53 -4.58 -33.22
CA GLY A 345 8.98 -5.69 -32.37
C GLY A 345 8.56 -5.51 -30.90
N PHE A 346 8.65 -4.29 -30.36
CA PHE A 346 8.12 -3.96 -29.04
C PHE A 346 6.60 -4.19 -28.96
N LEU A 347 5.81 -3.67 -29.92
CA LEU A 347 4.35 -3.82 -29.92
C LEU A 347 3.92 -5.30 -30.01
N GLN A 348 4.59 -6.10 -30.85
CA GLN A 348 4.33 -7.53 -30.97
C GLN A 348 4.62 -8.28 -29.65
N ALA A 349 5.77 -8.01 -29.04
CA ALA A 349 6.15 -8.65 -27.79
C ALA A 349 5.25 -8.21 -26.62
N TYR A 350 4.86 -6.94 -26.59
CA TYR A 350 3.91 -6.41 -25.62
C TYR A 350 2.55 -7.08 -25.77
N ALA A 351 2.02 -7.12 -26.99
CA ALA A 351 0.72 -7.72 -27.27
C ALA A 351 0.66 -9.21 -26.87
N THR A 352 1.78 -9.93 -27.04
CA THR A 352 1.87 -11.35 -26.69
C THR A 352 1.97 -11.59 -25.18
N ARG A 353 2.76 -10.75 -24.47
CA ARG A 353 3.16 -11.03 -23.09
C ARG A 353 2.38 -10.25 -22.03
N LEU A 354 1.95 -9.02 -22.33
CA LEU A 354 1.43 -8.08 -21.33
C LEU A 354 0.00 -7.62 -21.63
N ALA A 355 -0.43 -7.58 -22.90
CA ALA A 355 -1.74 -7.00 -23.26
C ALA A 355 -2.97 -7.76 -22.71
N LYS A 356 -2.80 -9.00 -22.23
CA LYS A 356 -3.85 -9.73 -21.50
C LYS A 356 -4.06 -9.21 -20.08
N GLU A 357 -3.02 -8.62 -19.49
CA GLU A 357 -2.99 -8.21 -18.09
C GLU A 357 -3.16 -6.69 -17.96
N ILE A 358 -2.51 -5.91 -18.82
CA ILE A 358 -2.62 -4.45 -18.83
C ILE A 358 -2.66 -3.89 -20.26
N PRO A 359 -3.68 -3.07 -20.61
CA PRO A 359 -3.76 -2.48 -21.93
C PRO A 359 -2.68 -1.42 -22.16
N LEU A 360 -2.30 -1.23 -23.42
CA LEU A 360 -1.39 -0.17 -23.88
C LEU A 360 -2.16 0.83 -24.73
N ARG A 361 -1.97 2.12 -24.44
CA ARG A 361 -2.37 3.24 -25.29
C ARG A 361 -1.14 3.92 -25.85
N SER A 362 -1.07 4.08 -27.16
CA SER A 362 0.09 4.63 -27.86
C SER A 362 -0.24 5.92 -28.60
N PHE A 363 0.53 6.96 -28.30
CA PHE A 363 0.58 8.24 -29.00
C PHE A 363 1.89 8.42 -29.78
N VAL A 364 2.56 7.32 -30.09
CA VAL A 364 3.86 7.36 -30.77
C VAL A 364 3.70 7.81 -32.23
N GLN A 365 4.52 8.77 -32.63
CA GLN A 365 4.55 9.35 -33.98
C GLN A 365 5.86 9.03 -34.70
N LEU A 366 5.85 9.11 -36.03
CA LEU A 366 7.04 8.91 -36.87
C LEU A 366 7.73 10.25 -37.13
N GLN A 367 9.02 10.37 -36.79
CA GLN A 367 9.81 11.59 -36.97
C GLN A 367 10.12 11.81 -38.46
N GLY A 368 9.95 13.05 -38.93
CA GLY A 368 10.39 13.46 -40.27
C GLY A 368 9.40 13.24 -41.40
N VAL A 369 8.20 12.71 -41.11
CA VAL A 369 7.10 12.71 -42.09
C VAL A 369 6.52 14.13 -42.11
N ALA A 370 7.11 15.00 -42.92
CA ALA A 370 6.65 16.37 -43.09
C ALA A 370 5.18 16.34 -43.52
N GLN A 371 4.29 16.82 -42.65
CA GLN A 371 2.89 16.99 -43.00
C GLN A 371 2.84 18.05 -44.11
N ALA A 372 2.45 17.63 -45.31
CA ALA A 372 2.43 18.45 -46.52
C ALA A 372 1.51 19.69 -46.43
N SER A 373 0.80 19.89 -45.31
CA SER A 373 -0.20 20.93 -45.11
C SER A 373 0.22 22.10 -44.20
N GLY A 374 1.42 22.11 -43.60
CA GLY A 374 1.90 23.26 -42.80
C GLY A 374 1.09 23.56 -41.53
N GLU A 375 0.14 22.71 -41.19
CA GLU A 375 -0.71 22.80 -40.01
C GLU A 375 -0.03 22.00 -38.89
N THR A 376 0.33 22.64 -37.78
CA THR A 376 0.88 21.94 -36.60
C THR A 376 -0.11 20.85 -36.19
N PRO A 377 0.33 19.58 -36.08
CA PRO A 377 -0.56 18.47 -35.77
C PRO A 377 -1.29 18.77 -34.47
N ALA A 378 -2.62 18.78 -34.52
CA ALA A 378 -3.41 18.79 -33.30
C ALA A 378 -2.95 17.60 -32.44
N PRO A 379 -2.62 17.79 -31.16
CA PRO A 379 -2.14 16.74 -30.26
C PRO A 379 -3.15 15.59 -30.02
N ASN A 380 -4.26 15.54 -30.76
CA ASN A 380 -5.46 14.76 -30.47
C ASN A 380 -5.79 13.70 -31.54
N GLY A 381 -4.78 13.18 -32.25
CA GLY A 381 -4.99 12.00 -33.10
C GLY A 381 -5.50 10.82 -32.26
N PRO A 382 -6.40 9.97 -32.78
CA PRO A 382 -6.92 8.84 -32.01
C PRO A 382 -5.76 7.90 -31.66
N ALA A 383 -5.60 7.62 -30.37
CA ALA A 383 -4.53 6.76 -29.87
C ALA A 383 -4.65 5.36 -30.48
N ILE A 384 -3.52 4.66 -30.60
CA ILE A 384 -3.52 3.24 -30.95
C ILE A 384 -3.61 2.44 -29.67
N VAL A 385 -4.47 1.43 -29.63
CA VAL A 385 -4.75 0.72 -28.38
C VAL A 385 -4.57 -0.79 -28.53
N ILE A 386 -3.93 -1.41 -27.54
CA ILE A 386 -3.65 -2.85 -27.48
C ILE A 386 -4.20 -3.41 -26.17
N GLY A 387 -4.98 -4.50 -26.25
CA GLY A 387 -5.59 -5.17 -25.10
C GLY A 387 -7.12 -5.06 -25.10
N GLU A 388 -7.78 -5.98 -24.39
CA GLU A 388 -9.24 -6.16 -24.46
C GLU A 388 -10.05 -5.07 -23.74
N ASN A 389 -9.47 -4.43 -22.72
CA ASN A 389 -10.17 -3.47 -21.85
C ASN A 389 -9.86 -2.00 -22.19
N ALA A 390 -9.28 -1.79 -23.35
CA ALA A 390 -8.68 -0.53 -23.68
C ALA A 390 -9.70 0.38 -24.37
N THR A 391 -10.10 1.45 -23.69
CA THR A 391 -11.09 2.43 -24.16
C THR A 391 -10.36 3.63 -24.76
N ASP A 392 -11.01 4.29 -25.73
CA ASP A 392 -10.53 5.53 -26.36
C ASP A 392 -9.32 5.38 -27.29
N GLY A 393 -9.55 4.73 -28.44
CA GLY A 393 -8.64 4.77 -29.57
C GLY A 393 -8.93 3.70 -30.62
N ARG A 394 -8.06 3.59 -31.62
CA ARG A 394 -8.18 2.57 -32.67
C ARG A 394 -7.53 1.27 -32.20
N PRO A 395 -8.27 0.16 -32.14
CA PRO A 395 -7.71 -1.12 -31.73
C PRO A 395 -6.68 -1.59 -32.75
N LEU A 396 -5.52 -2.01 -32.25
CA LEU A 396 -4.45 -2.56 -33.06
C LEU A 396 -4.71 -4.02 -33.38
N ASN A 397 -4.73 -4.39 -34.66
CA ASN A 397 -4.87 -5.78 -35.06
C ASN A 397 -3.54 -6.53 -34.87
N VAL A 398 -3.38 -7.13 -33.69
CA VAL A 398 -2.17 -7.87 -33.29
C VAL A 398 -1.82 -9.00 -34.26
N GLU A 399 -2.81 -9.63 -34.89
CA GLU A 399 -2.55 -10.73 -35.82
C GLU A 399 -1.93 -10.24 -37.13
N THR A 400 -2.37 -9.09 -37.65
CA THR A 400 -1.73 -8.47 -38.83
C THR A 400 -0.31 -8.00 -38.55
N LEU A 401 -0.06 -7.49 -37.34
CA LEU A 401 1.29 -7.17 -36.87
C LEU A 401 2.18 -8.39 -36.84
N ARG A 402 1.69 -9.52 -36.31
CA ARG A 402 2.46 -10.77 -36.20
C ARG A 402 2.83 -11.34 -37.57
N GLN A 403 1.97 -11.14 -38.57
CA GLN A 403 2.19 -11.57 -39.95
C GLN A 403 3.11 -10.62 -40.74
N GLY A 404 3.51 -9.48 -40.15
CA GLY A 404 4.30 -8.45 -40.82
C GLY A 404 3.52 -7.69 -41.91
N THR A 405 2.19 -7.83 -41.91
CA THR A 405 1.28 -7.23 -42.91
C THR A 405 0.55 -6.04 -42.29
N PHE A 406 1.30 -5.05 -41.83
CA PHE A 406 0.75 -3.81 -41.23
C PHE A 406 1.06 -2.60 -42.10
N LYS A 407 0.18 -1.60 -42.07
CA LYS A 407 0.45 -0.27 -42.62
C LYS A 407 1.09 0.62 -41.55
N LEU A 408 1.88 1.61 -41.95
CA LEU A 408 2.42 2.60 -41.00
C LEU A 408 1.30 3.31 -40.22
N SER A 409 0.17 3.53 -40.89
CA SER A 409 -1.01 4.10 -40.25
C SER A 409 -1.66 3.19 -39.23
N ASP A 410 -1.32 1.90 -39.13
CA ASP A 410 -1.84 1.01 -38.08
C ASP A 410 -1.02 1.15 -36.78
N VAL A 411 0.27 1.49 -36.88
CA VAL A 411 1.25 1.48 -35.76
C VAL A 411 1.71 2.86 -35.29
N PHE A 412 1.44 3.92 -36.07
CA PHE A 412 1.72 5.31 -35.72
C PHE A 412 0.47 6.18 -35.78
N VAL A 413 0.39 7.16 -34.88
CA VAL A 413 -0.68 8.17 -34.88
C VAL A 413 -0.40 9.22 -35.98
N ASN A 414 -1.45 9.83 -36.52
CA ASN A 414 -1.38 10.94 -37.50
C ASN A 414 -0.74 10.59 -38.86
N GLN A 415 -0.79 9.33 -39.29
CA GLN A 415 -0.41 8.96 -40.66
C GLN A 415 -1.61 9.10 -41.61
N PRO A 416 -1.41 9.64 -42.83
CA PRO A 416 -2.47 9.68 -43.85
C PRO A 416 -3.01 8.27 -44.10
N GLN A 417 -4.34 8.11 -44.04
CA GLN A 417 -4.98 6.87 -44.49
C GLN A 417 -4.85 6.80 -46.02
N GLU A 418 -3.85 6.07 -46.52
CA GLU A 418 -3.77 5.68 -47.94
C GLU A 418 -5.02 4.87 -48.32
N GLY A 419 -5.98 5.53 -48.98
CA GLY A 419 -7.17 4.91 -49.55
C GLY A 419 -8.51 5.62 -49.29
N ALA A 420 -8.58 6.69 -48.50
CA ALA A 420 -9.82 7.44 -48.32
C ALA A 420 -10.04 8.47 -49.46
N THR A 421 -10.24 8.00 -50.70
CA THR A 421 -10.82 8.85 -51.74
C THR A 421 -12.31 9.02 -51.47
N SER A 422 -12.71 10.17 -50.92
CA SER A 422 -14.12 10.57 -50.91
C SER A 422 -14.67 10.59 -52.34
N PRO A 423 -15.78 9.89 -52.64
CA PRO A 423 -16.44 9.97 -53.94
C PRO A 423 -17.22 11.28 -54.00
N GLY A 424 -16.54 12.37 -54.35
CA GLY A 424 -17.18 13.70 -54.43
C GLY A 424 -16.48 14.75 -55.28
N ALA A 425 -15.19 14.59 -55.60
CA ALA A 425 -14.41 15.64 -56.26
C ALA A 425 -14.01 15.36 -57.71
N ALA A 426 -14.63 14.37 -58.37
CA ALA A 426 -14.30 13.99 -59.77
C ALA A 426 -15.34 14.46 -60.82
N ALA A 427 -16.34 15.26 -60.44
CA ALA A 427 -17.42 15.67 -61.37
C ALA A 427 -17.28 17.09 -61.96
N ALA A 428 -16.24 17.86 -61.65
CA ALA A 428 -16.16 19.28 -62.03
C ALA A 428 -15.05 19.67 -63.02
N ALA A 429 -14.26 18.73 -63.55
CA ALA A 429 -13.15 19.08 -64.44
C ALA A 429 -12.96 18.07 -65.58
N ALA A 430 -13.94 17.93 -66.47
CA ALA A 430 -13.75 17.28 -67.76
C ALA A 430 -14.78 17.78 -68.79
N ALA A 431 -14.70 19.07 -69.15
CA ALA A 431 -15.41 19.62 -70.30
C ALA A 431 -14.46 20.55 -71.08
N THR A 432 -13.54 19.98 -71.84
CA THR A 432 -13.01 20.52 -73.11
C THR A 432 -12.02 19.51 -73.70
N GLY A 433 -12.35 18.93 -74.86
CA GLY A 433 -11.42 18.14 -75.68
C GLY A 433 -10.40 19.06 -76.42
N PRO A 434 -9.59 18.56 -77.38
CA PRO A 434 -10.08 17.63 -78.42
C PRO A 434 -9.10 16.50 -78.88
N THR A 435 -9.73 15.40 -79.30
CA THR A 435 -9.43 14.53 -80.47
C THR A 435 -7.99 14.23 -80.89
N GLY A 436 -7.61 12.96 -80.75
CA GLY A 436 -6.57 12.28 -81.55
C GLY A 436 -6.88 10.79 -81.66
N ARG A 437 -7.10 10.31 -82.90
CA ARG A 437 -7.57 8.96 -83.26
C ARG A 437 -6.43 7.89 -83.28
N PRO A 438 -6.77 6.59 -83.37
CA PRO A 438 -5.96 5.46 -82.91
C PRO A 438 -5.29 4.63 -84.02
N ILE A 439 -4.30 3.83 -83.63
CA ILE A 439 -3.79 2.61 -84.31
C ILE A 439 -3.29 1.73 -83.14
N GLY A 440 -3.69 0.47 -82.90
CA GLY A 440 -4.04 -0.65 -83.78
C GLY A 440 -2.99 -1.74 -83.57
N GLY A 441 -3.32 -2.86 -82.92
CA GLY A 441 -2.37 -3.97 -82.74
C GLY A 441 -2.84 -5.09 -81.81
N ARG A 442 -3.00 -6.28 -82.37
CA ARG A 442 -3.68 -7.48 -81.86
C ARG A 442 -2.64 -8.50 -81.28
N PRO A 443 -2.97 -9.77 -80.94
CA PRO A 443 -2.53 -10.42 -79.70
C PRO A 443 -1.59 -11.62 -79.95
N GLY A 444 -1.07 -12.25 -78.89
CA GLY A 444 -0.49 -13.59 -79.06
C GLY A 444 0.28 -14.17 -77.87
N GLY A 445 -0.33 -15.17 -77.22
CA GLY A 445 0.33 -16.45 -76.99
C GLY A 445 1.11 -16.67 -75.68
N PRO A 446 1.25 -17.93 -75.24
CA PRO A 446 1.24 -18.30 -73.84
C PRO A 446 2.62 -18.66 -73.26
N ALA A 447 2.63 -18.87 -71.93
CA ALA A 447 3.74 -19.29 -71.08
C ALA A 447 4.57 -20.50 -71.60
N PRO A 448 5.77 -20.73 -71.04
CA PRO A 448 5.81 -21.71 -69.95
C PRO A 448 6.76 -21.38 -68.79
N ALA A 449 6.57 -22.15 -67.72
CA ALA A 449 7.22 -22.11 -66.42
C ALA A 449 8.68 -22.59 -66.41
N THR A 450 9.41 -22.13 -65.39
CA THR A 450 10.52 -22.72 -64.61
C THR A 450 11.21 -21.54 -63.92
N GLY A 451 11.63 -21.50 -62.67
CA GLY A 451 11.81 -22.47 -61.60
C GLY A 451 12.84 -21.82 -60.66
N ASN A 452 12.61 -21.92 -59.35
CA ASN A 452 13.57 -21.86 -58.23
C ASN A 452 13.21 -20.85 -57.14
N ALA A 453 12.87 -21.44 -56.01
CA ALA A 453 12.69 -20.83 -54.72
C ALA A 453 14.04 -20.55 -54.04
N ALA A 454 14.13 -19.39 -53.40
CA ALA A 454 15.01 -19.11 -52.26
C ALA A 454 14.28 -18.11 -51.33
N PRO A 455 14.48 -18.17 -50.01
CA PRO A 455 13.55 -17.55 -49.05
C PRO A 455 13.83 -16.05 -48.92
N GLY A 456 12.91 -15.22 -49.41
CA GLY A 456 12.91 -13.78 -49.19
C GLY A 456 12.11 -13.44 -47.93
N GLY A 457 12.76 -12.85 -46.93
CA GLY A 457 12.07 -12.10 -45.89
C GLY A 457 11.38 -10.87 -46.48
N PRO A 458 10.35 -10.31 -45.82
CA PRO A 458 9.60 -9.18 -46.35
C PRO A 458 10.49 -7.94 -46.47
N ARG A 459 10.62 -7.41 -47.69
CA ARG A 459 11.24 -6.11 -47.97
C ARG A 459 10.16 -5.02 -47.91
N VAL A 460 10.36 -4.03 -47.05
CA VAL A 460 9.62 -2.77 -47.07
C VAL A 460 10.18 -1.91 -48.22
N ASP A 461 9.32 -1.50 -49.16
CA ASP A 461 9.71 -0.64 -50.28
C ASP A 461 9.79 0.82 -49.82
N LEU A 462 11.00 1.27 -49.49
CA LEU A 462 11.33 2.63 -49.04
C LEU A 462 11.58 3.62 -50.21
N SER A 463 11.36 3.20 -51.46
CA SER A 463 11.77 3.95 -52.65
C SER A 463 10.91 5.19 -52.95
N SER A 464 9.80 5.40 -52.25
CA SER A 464 8.86 6.50 -52.50
C SER A 464 9.08 7.76 -51.66
N LEU A 465 9.99 7.75 -50.67
CA LEU A 465 10.17 8.85 -49.71
C LEU A 465 11.32 9.83 -50.01
N LEU A 466 12.08 9.61 -51.09
CA LEU A 466 13.21 10.47 -51.50
C LEU A 466 12.91 11.23 -52.81
N ALA A 467 11.85 12.03 -52.81
CA ALA A 467 11.65 13.07 -53.83
C ALA A 467 12.04 14.43 -53.22
N THR A 468 13.20 14.95 -53.60
CA THR A 468 13.68 16.29 -53.26
C THR A 468 12.98 17.33 -54.13
N PRO A 469 12.35 18.38 -53.59
CA PRO A 469 12.03 19.56 -54.37
C PRO A 469 13.21 20.54 -54.37
N ALA A 470 13.56 20.98 -55.56
CA ALA A 470 14.61 21.95 -55.84
C ALA A 470 14.29 23.33 -55.26
N ALA A 471 15.33 23.98 -54.74
CA ALA A 471 15.32 25.32 -54.20
C ALA A 471 15.10 26.40 -55.27
N ALA A 472 14.23 27.36 -55.00
CA ALA A 472 14.23 28.67 -55.64
C ALA A 472 14.43 29.73 -54.55
N ALA A 473 15.57 30.42 -54.62
CA ALA A 473 15.96 31.49 -53.73
C ALA A 473 15.21 32.78 -54.05
N THR A 474 14.72 33.48 -53.03
CA THR A 474 14.36 34.90 -53.12
C THR A 474 14.70 35.59 -51.80
N ALA A 475 15.43 36.71 -51.89
CA ALA A 475 16.04 37.44 -50.78
C ALA A 475 15.02 38.14 -49.86
N PRO A 476 15.33 38.39 -48.57
CA PRO A 476 14.47 39.17 -47.70
C PRO A 476 14.80 40.67 -47.78
N GLY A 477 13.77 41.47 -48.08
CA GLY A 477 13.75 42.92 -47.88
C GLY A 477 13.40 43.30 -46.45
N SER A 478 13.99 44.40 -45.99
CA SER A 478 13.85 45.02 -44.67
C SER A 478 12.40 45.36 -44.25
N PRO A 479 12.08 45.38 -42.95
CA PRO A 479 10.77 45.80 -42.45
C PRO A 479 10.68 47.33 -42.25
N PRO A 480 9.53 47.97 -42.50
CA PRO A 480 9.26 49.32 -42.01
C PRO A 480 8.65 49.30 -40.60
N ALA A 481 8.97 50.35 -39.87
CA ALA A 481 8.54 50.65 -38.52
C ALA A 481 7.08 51.12 -38.42
N GLY A 482 6.47 50.86 -37.26
CA GLY A 482 5.54 51.77 -36.59
C GLY A 482 4.05 51.53 -36.79
N ALA A 483 3.40 51.01 -35.74
CA ALA A 483 2.06 51.46 -35.33
C ALA A 483 1.78 51.06 -33.88
N ALA A 484 1.54 52.06 -33.03
CA ALA A 484 1.08 51.93 -31.66
C ALA A 484 -0.42 51.55 -31.59
N PRO A 485 -0.90 50.94 -30.49
CA PRO A 485 -2.28 50.48 -30.37
C PRO A 485 -3.23 51.58 -29.82
N PRO A 486 -4.49 51.66 -30.30
CA PRO A 486 -5.63 52.05 -29.48
C PRO A 486 -6.25 50.76 -28.92
N GLY A 487 -6.63 50.61 -27.66
CA GLY A 487 -7.37 51.50 -26.79
C GLY A 487 -8.22 50.56 -25.92
N ALA A 488 -8.25 50.82 -24.62
CA ALA A 488 -9.09 50.08 -23.67
C ALA A 488 -10.58 50.16 -24.02
N PRO A 489 -11.38 49.22 -23.51
CA PRO A 489 -12.49 49.72 -22.71
C PRO A 489 -12.71 48.99 -21.38
N ALA A 490 -12.95 49.83 -20.37
CA ALA A 490 -14.03 49.78 -19.39
C ALA A 490 -14.23 48.51 -18.54
N SER A 491 -13.94 48.71 -17.25
CA SER A 491 -14.56 48.05 -16.10
C SER A 491 -16.09 47.94 -16.25
N ALA A 492 -16.61 46.75 -16.01
CA ALA A 492 -18.00 46.55 -15.63
C ALA A 492 -18.04 45.81 -14.29
N ALA A 493 -18.60 46.48 -13.29
CA ALA A 493 -18.91 45.93 -11.98
C ALA A 493 -19.97 44.84 -12.12
N GLY A 494 -19.65 43.63 -11.64
CA GLY A 494 -20.57 42.50 -11.55
C GLY A 494 -20.91 42.19 -10.10
N VAL A 495 -22.17 42.43 -9.76
CA VAL A 495 -22.81 42.24 -8.45
C VAL A 495 -22.72 40.78 -7.98
N ALA A 496 -22.36 40.61 -6.71
CA ALA A 496 -22.40 39.34 -6.01
C ALA A 496 -23.84 38.84 -5.83
N THR A 497 -24.10 37.61 -6.26
CA THR A 497 -25.27 36.83 -5.83
C THR A 497 -24.80 35.52 -5.21
N THR A 498 -25.08 35.39 -3.92
CA THR A 498 -24.83 34.21 -3.09
C THR A 498 -25.88 33.14 -3.36
N PRO A 499 -25.53 31.87 -3.64
CA PRO A 499 -26.47 30.75 -3.53
C PRO A 499 -26.39 30.08 -2.14
N PRO A 500 -27.49 29.46 -1.68
CA PRO A 500 -27.64 29.00 -0.31
C PRO A 500 -26.91 27.68 -0.03
N ALA A 501 -26.52 27.55 1.24
CA ALA A 501 -25.87 26.39 1.83
C ALA A 501 -26.70 25.10 1.69
N ALA A 502 -26.11 24.07 1.08
CA ALA A 502 -26.55 22.69 1.19
C ALA A 502 -25.59 21.96 2.15
N GLY A 503 -26.13 21.52 3.29
CA GLY A 503 -25.40 20.78 4.30
C GLY A 503 -25.07 19.35 3.85
N GLY A 504 -23.78 19.04 3.82
CA GLY A 504 -23.22 17.69 3.75
C GLY A 504 -22.62 17.27 5.09
N PRO A 505 -22.46 15.97 5.36
CA PRO A 505 -22.18 15.42 6.69
C PRO A 505 -20.81 15.82 7.22
N ARG A 506 -20.79 16.29 8.48
CA ARG A 506 -19.58 16.54 9.27
C ARG A 506 -18.79 15.24 9.44
N VAL A 507 -17.61 15.18 8.82
CA VAL A 507 -16.55 14.28 9.24
C VAL A 507 -15.95 14.85 10.52
N VAL A 508 -16.14 14.14 11.64
CA VAL A 508 -15.38 14.39 12.87
C VAL A 508 -13.98 13.84 12.63
N GLY A 509 -13.09 14.68 12.08
CA GLY A 509 -11.67 14.41 12.07
C GLY A 509 -11.16 14.40 13.51
N GLN A 510 -10.39 13.37 13.86
CA GLN A 510 -9.53 13.37 15.05
C GLN A 510 -8.80 14.71 15.10
N GLY A 511 -8.85 15.38 16.26
CA GLY A 511 -8.23 16.68 16.45
C GLY A 511 -6.73 16.60 16.19
N VAL A 512 -6.32 17.10 15.02
CA VAL A 512 -4.97 17.63 14.82
C VAL A 512 -4.88 18.80 15.79
N THR A 513 -4.15 18.63 16.88
CA THR A 513 -3.74 19.75 17.71
C THR A 513 -3.02 20.73 16.78
N ALA A 514 -3.46 21.99 16.78
CA ALA A 514 -2.77 23.02 16.01
C ALA A 514 -1.26 22.94 16.33
N PRO A 515 -0.37 23.04 15.32
CA PRO A 515 1.06 22.98 15.56
C PRO A 515 1.36 23.97 16.68
N VAL A 516 1.94 23.43 17.76
CA VAL A 516 2.33 24.24 18.90
C VAL A 516 3.30 25.27 18.34
N ASN A 517 2.98 26.54 18.54
CA ASN A 517 3.84 27.63 18.12
C ASN A 517 5.02 27.62 19.09
N VAL A 518 5.96 26.70 18.87
CA VAL A 518 7.04 26.43 19.80
C VAL A 518 7.84 27.73 19.90
N PRO A 519 7.89 28.42 21.05
CA PRO A 519 8.68 29.62 21.24
C PRO A 519 10.16 29.24 21.42
N VAL A 520 10.68 28.30 20.60
CA VAL A 520 12.11 27.98 20.55
C VAL A 520 12.89 29.21 20.10
N VAL A 521 12.28 30.00 19.23
CA VAL A 521 12.68 31.37 18.92
C VAL A 521 11.87 32.28 19.82
N SER A 522 12.29 32.40 21.09
CA SER A 522 11.85 33.53 21.91
C SER A 522 11.99 34.81 21.07
N THR A 523 11.10 35.78 21.25
CA THR A 523 11.16 37.09 20.58
C THR A 523 12.52 37.79 20.73
N ASP A 524 13.35 37.37 21.69
CA ASP A 524 14.74 37.83 21.87
C ASP A 524 15.73 37.28 20.82
N LEU A 525 15.34 36.28 20.03
CA LEU A 525 16.13 35.66 18.95
C LEU A 525 15.56 35.93 17.55
N ALA A 526 14.39 36.57 17.45
CA ALA A 526 13.78 36.97 16.19
C ALA A 526 14.72 37.93 15.43
N GLY A 527 15.14 37.54 14.23
CA GLY A 527 16.12 38.27 13.40
C GLY A 527 17.59 37.81 13.55
N GLY A 528 17.86 36.77 14.32
CA GLY A 528 19.18 36.13 14.39
C GLY A 528 19.53 35.36 13.10
N LYS A 529 20.81 35.35 12.70
CA LYS A 529 21.28 34.45 11.64
C LYS A 529 21.07 33.01 12.08
N ILE A 530 20.75 32.11 11.16
CA ILE A 530 20.48 30.68 11.44
C ILE A 530 21.58 30.00 12.28
N ASP A 531 22.83 30.41 12.13
CA ASP A 531 23.96 29.89 12.93
C ASP A 531 23.88 30.31 14.40
N ASP A 532 23.41 31.53 14.69
CA ASP A 532 23.25 32.02 16.06
C ASP A 532 22.11 31.29 16.77
N LEU A 533 21.04 30.97 16.05
CA LEU A 533 19.95 30.14 16.57
C LEU A 533 20.44 28.73 16.91
N ALA A 534 21.14 28.07 15.98
CA ALA A 534 21.70 26.74 16.21
C ALA A 534 22.71 26.73 17.38
N ARG A 535 23.63 27.72 17.41
CA ARG A 535 24.63 27.87 18.47
C ARG A 535 23.98 28.13 19.83
N SER A 536 23.02 29.06 19.91
CA SER A 536 22.35 29.40 21.17
C SER A 536 21.55 28.22 21.72
N LEU A 537 20.88 27.46 20.85
CA LEU A 537 20.18 26.24 21.24
C LEU A 537 21.15 25.19 21.82
N LEU A 538 22.25 24.90 21.12
CA LEU A 538 23.24 23.93 21.59
C LEU A 538 23.91 24.38 22.91
N LEU A 539 24.17 25.68 23.10
CA LEU A 539 24.71 26.21 24.37
C LEU A 539 23.71 26.08 25.52
N ARG A 540 22.43 26.38 25.28
CA ARG A 540 21.37 26.24 26.30
C ARG A 540 21.18 24.77 26.70
N TRP A 541 21.08 23.88 25.73
CA TRP A 541 20.95 22.44 25.95
C TRP A 541 22.16 21.86 26.70
N ALA A 542 23.38 22.12 26.22
CA ALA A 542 24.60 21.65 26.90
C ALA A 542 24.75 22.22 28.32
N GLY A 543 24.23 23.43 28.57
CA GLY A 543 24.18 24.04 29.89
C GLY A 543 23.03 23.57 30.79
N LYS A 544 22.18 22.63 30.32
CA LYS A 544 20.93 22.21 30.97
C LYS A 544 20.01 23.39 31.32
N LYS A 545 19.99 24.41 30.46
CA LYS A 545 19.23 25.65 30.63
C LYS A 545 17.92 25.68 29.85
N LEU A 546 17.58 24.60 29.14
CA LEU A 546 16.22 24.42 28.61
C LEU A 546 15.29 24.19 29.83
N THR A 547 14.32 25.08 29.99
CA THR A 547 13.30 25.03 31.03
C THR A 547 12.42 23.79 30.88
N ARG A 548 11.71 23.43 31.96
CA ARG A 548 10.83 22.24 32.00
C ARG A 548 9.43 22.51 31.45
N ASP A 549 9.21 23.67 30.85
CA ASP A 549 7.96 24.01 30.18
C ASP A 549 7.78 23.15 28.92
N GLY A 550 6.54 22.88 28.53
CA GLY A 550 6.20 21.79 27.61
C GLY A 550 7.01 21.76 26.31
N ASP A 551 7.24 22.94 25.74
CA ASP A 551 7.90 23.14 24.45
C ASP A 551 9.41 22.89 24.52
N GLU A 552 10.08 23.44 25.53
CA GLU A 552 11.51 23.21 25.75
C GLU A 552 11.78 21.77 26.20
N ARG A 553 10.83 21.09 26.85
CA ARG A 553 10.92 19.66 27.14
C ARG A 553 10.88 18.80 25.88
N GLN A 554 10.03 19.13 24.91
CA GLN A 554 9.99 18.41 23.63
C GLN A 554 11.28 18.65 22.84
N LEU A 555 11.80 19.88 22.85
CA LEU A 555 13.07 20.20 22.21
C LEU A 555 14.25 19.48 22.87
N ASP A 556 14.29 19.40 24.20
CA ASP A 556 15.26 18.60 24.95
C ASP A 556 15.18 17.13 24.55
N ALA A 557 13.97 16.56 24.45
CA ALA A 557 13.76 15.20 23.99
C ALA A 557 14.27 14.97 22.56
N SER A 558 14.02 15.89 21.62
CA SER A 558 14.51 15.80 20.24
C SER A 558 16.04 15.93 20.15
N LEU A 559 16.67 16.80 20.96
CA LEU A 559 18.13 16.91 21.02
C LEU A 559 18.77 15.65 21.62
N ASN A 560 18.16 15.08 22.66
CA ASN A 560 18.58 13.81 23.23
C ASN A 560 18.40 12.65 22.24
N ALA A 561 17.31 12.63 21.47
CA ALA A 561 17.09 11.66 20.41
C ALA A 561 18.13 11.80 19.28
N LEU A 562 18.47 13.03 18.91
CA LEU A 562 19.52 13.31 17.93
C LEU A 562 20.91 12.81 18.41
N GLU A 563 21.21 12.98 19.69
CA GLU A 563 22.43 12.43 20.30
C GLU A 563 22.42 10.89 20.35
N GLN A 564 21.29 10.27 20.72
CA GLN A 564 21.15 8.81 20.80
C GLN A 564 21.18 8.12 19.44
N GLY A 565 20.51 8.69 18.42
CA GLY A 565 20.50 8.14 17.06
C GLY A 565 21.92 8.04 16.47
N HIS A 566 22.84 8.91 16.89
CA HIS A 566 24.23 8.80 16.52
C HIS A 566 24.95 7.62 17.18
N ILE A 567 24.67 7.34 18.46
CA ILE A 567 25.27 6.21 19.20
C ILE A 567 24.88 4.88 18.53
N ALA A 568 23.64 4.76 18.08
CA ALA A 568 23.17 3.56 17.37
C ALA A 568 23.88 3.38 16.01
N ALA A 569 24.05 4.47 15.24
CA ALA A 569 24.76 4.45 13.97
C ALA A 569 26.29 4.22 14.13
N ALA A 570 26.84 4.54 15.29
CA ALA A 570 28.26 4.38 15.63
C ALA A 570 28.58 3.04 16.34
N ALA A 571 27.67 2.04 16.28
CA ALA A 571 27.90 0.72 16.87
C ALA A 571 29.17 0.07 16.29
N GLY A 572 30.26 0.08 17.07
CA GLY A 572 31.60 -0.34 16.66
C GLY A 572 32.72 0.66 17.00
N VAL A 573 32.36 1.89 17.37
CA VAL A 573 33.31 2.92 17.84
C VAL A 573 33.53 2.75 19.36
N SER A 574 34.79 2.84 19.80
CA SER A 574 35.15 2.65 21.21
C SER A 574 34.39 3.62 22.13
N GLU A 575 34.05 3.17 23.33
CA GLU A 575 33.22 3.95 24.28
C GLU A 575 33.84 5.31 24.68
N GLY A 576 35.16 5.47 24.49
CA GLY A 576 35.87 6.74 24.67
C GLY A 576 35.71 7.76 23.53
N GLU A 577 35.12 7.37 22.39
CA GLU A 577 34.95 8.20 21.20
C GLU A 577 33.47 8.54 20.91
N LYS A 578 32.57 8.38 21.88
CA LYS A 578 31.18 8.86 21.79
C LYS A 578 31.20 10.39 21.64
N ALA A 579 31.24 10.85 20.39
CA ALA A 579 31.23 12.26 20.06
C ALA A 579 29.89 12.86 20.51
N THR A 580 29.95 13.71 21.53
CA THR A 580 28.79 14.48 21.99
C THR A 580 28.19 15.28 20.83
N LEU A 581 26.89 15.57 20.89
CA LEU A 581 26.20 16.38 19.88
C LEU A 581 26.95 17.71 19.62
N ARG A 582 27.50 18.31 20.69
CA ARG A 582 28.32 19.53 20.62
C ARG A 582 29.62 19.34 19.84
N ALA A 583 30.28 18.19 19.96
CA ALA A 583 31.50 17.89 19.22
C ALA A 583 31.20 17.74 17.71
N ARG A 584 30.11 17.05 17.37
CA ARG A 584 29.63 16.91 15.98
C ARG A 584 29.40 18.28 15.33
N TYR A 585 28.64 19.15 15.98
CA TYR A 585 28.39 20.51 15.46
C TYR A 585 29.40 21.55 15.96
N SER A 586 30.61 21.13 16.30
CA SER A 586 31.72 22.04 16.66
C SER A 586 31.99 23.17 15.67
N PRO A 587 31.78 23.03 14.33
CA PRO A 587 32.01 24.14 13.40
C PRO A 587 31.10 25.35 13.65
N LEU A 588 29.93 25.15 14.30
CA LEU A 588 29.03 26.25 14.68
C LEU A 588 29.63 27.18 15.73
N PHE A 589 30.65 26.73 16.48
CA PHE A 589 31.29 27.50 17.55
C PHE A 589 32.59 28.19 17.10
N ALA A 590 33.05 27.96 15.87
CA ALA A 590 34.23 28.63 15.34
C ALA A 590 34.01 30.16 15.25
N PRO A 591 35.03 30.98 15.56
CA PRO A 591 34.94 32.43 15.41
C PRO A 591 34.58 32.81 13.97
N ARG A 592 33.55 33.65 13.80
CA ARG A 592 33.18 34.19 12.49
C ARG A 592 34.34 35.06 11.98
N GLY A 593 34.92 34.72 10.83
CA GLY A 593 35.89 35.57 10.14
C GLY A 593 37.37 35.16 10.23
N ALA A 594 37.71 34.03 10.84
CA ALA A 594 39.07 33.50 10.75
C ALA A 594 39.30 32.83 9.37
N GLY A 595 39.51 33.65 8.32
CA GLY A 595 40.09 33.19 7.05
C GLY A 595 39.13 32.86 5.90
N VAL A 596 37.82 33.14 6.00
CA VAL A 596 36.89 32.96 4.86
C VAL A 596 36.65 34.31 4.18
N THR A 597 37.34 34.54 3.07
CA THR A 597 37.10 35.66 2.16
C THR A 597 35.79 35.41 1.38
N ASP A 598 34.76 36.19 1.72
CA ASP A 598 33.38 36.17 1.22
C ASP A 598 32.61 34.84 1.41
N PRO A 599 31.39 34.83 1.98
CA PRO A 599 30.61 33.61 2.13
C PRO A 599 30.06 33.21 0.76
N ALA A 600 30.89 32.52 -0.02
CA ALA A 600 30.53 31.97 -1.30
C ALA A 600 29.22 31.19 -1.16
N GLU A 601 28.24 31.55 -1.99
CA GLU A 601 27.03 30.77 -2.16
C GLU A 601 27.42 29.32 -2.48
N CYS A 602 26.68 28.36 -1.93
CA CYS A 602 26.97 26.95 -2.17
C CYS A 602 26.91 26.61 -3.67
N TRP A 603 26.03 27.30 -4.40
CA TRP A 603 25.93 27.32 -5.86
C TRP A 603 25.33 28.66 -6.29
N PRO A 604 25.40 29.05 -7.57
CA PRO A 604 24.83 30.33 -8.03
C PRO A 604 23.34 30.45 -7.67
N GLY A 605 22.97 31.53 -6.99
CA GLY A 605 21.59 31.79 -6.56
C GLY A 605 21.17 31.03 -5.29
N ALA A 606 22.09 30.32 -4.62
CA ALA A 606 21.78 29.62 -3.38
C ALA A 606 21.63 30.59 -2.20
N ARG A 607 20.54 30.43 -1.45
CA ARG A 607 20.37 31.01 -0.11
C ARG A 607 21.26 30.31 0.91
N VAL A 608 21.55 29.03 0.68
CA VAL A 608 22.55 28.27 1.45
C VAL A 608 23.95 28.72 1.05
N LYS A 609 24.72 29.19 2.03
CA LYS A 609 26.10 29.67 1.88
C LYS A 609 27.05 28.70 2.58
N ALA A 610 28.31 28.68 2.16
CA ALA A 610 29.33 27.89 2.84
C ALA A 610 29.43 28.21 4.35
N SER A 611 29.11 29.45 4.75
CA SER A 611 29.14 29.87 6.15
C SER A 611 27.98 29.35 7.00
N ASN A 612 26.83 29.00 6.39
CA ASN A 612 25.62 28.59 7.12
C ASN A 612 25.15 27.16 6.82
N VAL A 613 25.83 26.45 5.91
CA VAL A 613 25.48 25.07 5.55
C VAL A 613 25.48 24.13 6.75
N THR A 614 26.40 24.31 7.72
CA THR A 614 26.43 23.51 8.94
C THR A 614 25.21 23.76 9.81
N ALA A 615 24.74 25.00 9.93
CA ALA A 615 23.53 25.31 10.69
C ALA A 615 22.28 24.80 9.98
N ALA A 616 22.21 24.90 8.65
CA ALA A 616 21.13 24.31 7.87
C ALA A 616 21.04 22.79 8.08
N ILE A 617 22.17 22.08 8.02
CA ILE A 617 22.22 20.63 8.29
C ILE A 617 21.79 20.30 9.73
N PHE A 618 22.25 21.08 10.72
CA PHE A 618 21.82 20.89 12.12
C PHE A 618 20.30 20.97 12.27
N TRP A 619 19.66 21.99 11.68
CA TRP A 619 18.22 22.15 11.77
C TRP A 619 17.46 21.07 11.02
N LEU A 620 17.94 20.64 9.84
CA LEU A 620 17.34 19.51 9.13
C LEU A 620 17.47 18.20 9.92
N ASP A 621 18.60 17.96 10.57
CA ASP A 621 18.80 16.81 11.45
C ASP A 621 17.84 16.83 12.64
N LEU A 622 17.65 17.98 13.27
CA LEU A 622 16.70 18.15 14.38
C LEU A 622 15.25 17.95 13.93
N LEU A 623 14.87 18.53 12.79
CA LEU A 623 13.54 18.36 12.17
C LEU A 623 13.27 16.91 11.80
N SER A 624 14.30 16.14 11.47
CA SER A 624 14.19 14.72 11.10
C SER A 624 13.87 13.80 12.29
N VAL A 625 14.16 14.24 13.52
CA VAL A 625 13.95 13.46 14.74
C VAL A 625 12.90 14.09 15.68
N SER A 626 12.18 15.10 15.20
CA SER A 626 11.22 15.87 15.98
C SER A 626 9.86 15.91 15.31
N ASP A 627 8.85 15.36 15.99
CA ASP A 627 7.46 15.48 15.57
C ASP A 627 6.86 16.85 15.93
N SER A 628 7.42 17.53 16.94
CA SER A 628 6.89 18.80 17.45
C SER A 628 7.52 20.05 16.84
N VAL A 629 8.75 19.97 16.34
CA VAL A 629 9.40 21.08 15.62
C VAL A 629 9.21 20.86 14.14
N SER A 630 8.72 21.88 13.43
CA SER A 630 8.50 21.84 11.99
C SER A 630 8.92 23.13 11.30
N LEU A 631 9.03 23.10 9.97
CA LEU A 631 9.50 24.25 9.19
C LEU A 631 8.62 25.50 9.37
N VAL A 632 7.32 25.35 9.63
CA VAL A 632 6.41 26.50 9.86
C VAL A 632 6.72 27.25 11.15
N SER A 633 7.42 26.64 12.11
CA SER A 633 7.82 27.27 13.37
C SER A 633 8.99 28.26 13.23
N PHE A 634 9.65 28.30 12.06
CA PHE A 634 10.75 29.23 11.79
C PHE A 634 10.23 30.54 11.23
N ASP A 635 10.98 31.62 11.49
CA ASP A 635 10.75 32.93 10.87
C ASP A 635 10.70 32.80 9.33
N ALA A 636 9.79 33.56 8.70
CA ALA A 636 9.57 33.53 7.26
C ALA A 636 10.84 33.83 6.43
N GLU A 637 11.85 34.50 7.02
CA GLU A 637 13.15 34.75 6.39
C GLU A 637 14.06 33.50 6.34
N LEU A 638 13.91 32.58 7.30
CA LEU A 638 14.73 31.38 7.43
C LEU A 638 14.13 30.16 6.74
N GLN A 639 12.78 30.09 6.68
CA GLN A 639 12.06 29.04 5.95
C GLN A 639 12.60 28.76 4.55
N PRO A 640 12.83 29.74 3.64
CA PRO A 640 13.28 29.45 2.29
C PRO A 640 14.72 28.91 2.24
N LEU A 641 15.57 29.24 3.21
CA LEU A 641 16.93 28.69 3.31
C LEU A 641 16.86 27.21 3.71
N LEU A 642 16.08 26.88 4.73
CA LEU A 642 15.90 25.50 5.18
C LEU A 642 15.18 24.65 4.15
N LEU A 643 14.15 25.20 3.49
CA LEU A 643 13.46 24.53 2.38
C LEU A 643 14.41 24.25 1.22
N GLN A 644 15.24 25.22 0.82
CA GLN A 644 16.21 24.98 -0.24
C GLN A 644 17.22 23.92 0.17
N ALA A 645 17.70 23.95 1.42
CA ALA A 645 18.60 22.92 1.92
C ALA A 645 17.95 21.53 1.96
N ALA A 646 16.66 21.45 2.28
CA ALA A 646 15.91 20.19 2.27
C ALA A 646 15.75 19.65 0.84
N LEU A 647 15.34 20.51 -0.11
CA LEU A 647 15.03 20.09 -1.48
C LEU A 647 16.26 19.83 -2.36
N ASP A 648 17.46 20.28 -1.95
CA ASP A 648 18.74 20.09 -2.66
C ASP A 648 19.78 19.32 -1.83
N PRO A 649 19.49 18.08 -1.38
CA PRO A 649 20.35 17.37 -0.44
C PRO A 649 21.74 17.05 -1.01
N LYS A 650 21.89 16.73 -2.31
CA LYS A 650 23.22 16.43 -2.87
C LYS A 650 24.06 17.69 -2.96
N ARG A 651 23.50 18.83 -3.40
CA ARG A 651 24.21 20.12 -3.41
C ARG A 651 24.57 20.61 -2.02
N VAL A 652 23.72 20.40 -1.01
CA VAL A 652 24.05 20.70 0.39
C VAL A 652 25.22 19.84 0.87
N ALA A 653 25.20 18.53 0.60
CA ALA A 653 26.31 17.64 0.95
C ALA A 653 27.61 18.04 0.23
N ALA A 654 27.54 18.40 -1.05
CA ALA A 654 28.67 18.88 -1.84
C ALA A 654 29.19 20.24 -1.37
N CYS A 655 28.32 21.12 -0.86
CA CYS A 655 28.76 22.38 -0.26
C CYS A 655 29.46 22.15 1.08
N ALA A 656 28.89 21.29 1.93
CA ALA A 656 29.47 20.93 3.21
C ALA A 656 30.85 20.28 3.03
N SER A 657 31.07 19.49 1.97
CA SER A 657 32.36 18.84 1.69
C SER A 657 33.51 19.81 1.35
N ARG A 658 33.21 21.06 0.96
CA ARG A 658 34.23 22.09 0.67
C ARG A 658 35.02 22.54 1.89
N ASN A 659 34.46 22.36 3.09
CA ASN A 659 35.12 22.65 4.35
C ASN A 659 35.28 21.35 5.15
N PRO A 660 36.51 20.93 5.52
CA PRO A 660 36.72 19.66 6.23
C PRO A 660 35.85 19.49 7.49
N THR A 661 35.61 20.57 8.22
CA THR A 661 34.82 20.57 9.46
C THR A 661 33.32 20.41 9.16
N SER A 662 32.79 21.10 8.15
CA SER A 662 31.40 20.91 7.68
C SER A 662 31.19 19.56 6.98
N ALA A 663 32.23 19.02 6.34
CA ALA A 663 32.20 17.74 5.64
C ALA A 663 31.90 16.59 6.61
N GLN A 664 32.48 16.64 7.81
CA GLN A 664 32.19 15.67 8.87
C GLN A 664 30.72 15.73 9.29
N VAL A 665 30.17 16.93 9.49
CA VAL A 665 28.75 17.13 9.81
C VAL A 665 27.85 16.55 8.71
N GLY A 666 28.16 16.83 7.45
CA GLY A 666 27.40 16.32 6.30
C GLY A 666 27.39 14.79 6.21
N ARG A 667 28.52 14.12 6.50
CA ARG A 667 28.60 12.65 6.54
C ARG A 667 27.80 12.04 7.68
N GLN A 668 27.73 12.73 8.82
CA GLN A 668 27.05 12.24 10.01
C GLN A 668 25.56 12.63 10.06
N SER A 669 25.12 13.53 9.18
CA SER A 669 23.75 14.06 9.12
C SER A 669 22.71 12.95 9.08
N VAL A 670 21.71 13.03 9.97
CA VAL A 670 20.55 12.12 9.99
C VAL A 670 19.72 12.38 8.73
N TYR A 671 19.41 13.65 8.46
CA TYR A 671 18.62 14.05 7.30
C TYR A 671 19.24 13.61 5.97
N LEU A 672 20.51 13.98 5.72
CA LEU A 672 21.17 13.70 4.46
C LEU A 672 21.42 12.19 4.25
N ASN A 673 21.55 11.43 5.33
CA ASN A 673 21.64 9.98 5.23
C ASN A 673 20.27 9.36 4.95
N GLU A 674 19.21 9.79 5.64
CA GLU A 674 17.86 9.28 5.41
C GLU A 674 17.40 9.57 3.98
N VAL A 675 17.49 10.83 3.54
CA VAL A 675 17.05 11.24 2.19
C VAL A 675 17.85 10.58 1.06
N ARG A 676 19.11 10.20 1.32
CA ARG A 676 19.90 9.44 0.34
C ARG A 676 19.32 8.04 0.08
N HIS A 677 18.75 7.41 1.11
CA HIS A 677 18.15 6.08 1.01
C HIS A 677 16.63 6.15 0.70
N ASN A 678 15.97 7.21 1.15
CA ASN A 678 14.54 7.43 1.06
C ASN A 678 14.24 8.89 0.70
N PRO A 679 14.24 9.25 -0.60
CA PRO A 679 13.96 10.62 -1.04
C PRO A 679 12.60 11.16 -0.57
N ASP A 680 11.60 10.29 -0.41
CA ASP A 680 10.25 10.66 0.05
C ASP A 680 10.24 11.16 1.50
N PHE A 681 11.31 10.92 2.27
CA PHE A 681 11.46 11.46 3.62
C PHE A 681 11.39 12.98 3.67
N VAL A 682 11.64 13.67 2.54
CA VAL A 682 11.44 15.13 2.46
C VAL A 682 10.00 15.55 2.78
N HIS A 683 8.99 14.70 2.53
CA HIS A 683 7.60 14.95 2.92
C HIS A 683 7.44 15.14 4.43
N TYR A 684 8.21 14.40 5.23
CA TYR A 684 8.19 14.54 6.68
C TYR A 684 8.76 15.89 7.14
N ILE A 685 9.76 16.43 6.43
CA ILE A 685 10.34 17.74 6.72
C ILE A 685 9.35 18.87 6.38
N VAL A 686 8.60 18.73 5.29
CA VAL A 686 7.62 19.73 4.84
C VAL A 686 6.18 19.48 5.33
N ARG A 687 5.98 18.53 6.27
CA ARG A 687 4.65 18.01 6.67
C ARG A 687 3.62 19.06 7.09
N ASP A 688 4.08 20.16 7.68
CA ASP A 688 3.20 21.23 8.18
C ASP A 688 3.11 22.43 7.22
N LEU A 689 3.85 22.42 6.12
CA LEU A 689 3.72 23.46 5.10
C LEU A 689 2.50 23.18 4.23
N LYS A 690 1.79 24.26 3.85
CA LYS A 690 0.68 24.17 2.91
C LYS A 690 1.21 23.64 1.57
N PRO A 691 0.75 22.48 1.07
CA PRO A 691 1.16 21.97 -0.23
C PRO A 691 0.68 22.92 -1.32
N TYR A 692 1.53 23.14 -2.34
CA TYR A 692 1.15 23.95 -3.49
C TYR A 692 0.81 23.04 -4.68
N ALA A 693 -0.38 23.21 -5.25
CA ALA A 693 -0.85 22.39 -6.35
C ALA A 693 -0.27 22.91 -7.67
N LEU A 694 0.85 22.32 -8.10
CA LEU A 694 1.46 22.60 -9.39
C LEU A 694 1.62 21.29 -10.17
N ASP A 695 1.00 21.21 -11.35
CA ASP A 695 1.01 20.02 -12.19
C ASP A 695 2.32 19.93 -13.00
N ILE A 696 3.36 19.41 -12.35
CA ILE A 696 4.71 19.29 -12.89
C ILE A 696 4.88 17.93 -13.58
N VAL A 697 5.35 17.94 -14.82
CA VAL A 697 5.72 16.73 -15.58
C VAL A 697 7.23 16.56 -15.74
N GLY A 698 8.01 17.57 -15.42
CA GLY A 698 9.48 17.48 -15.47
C GLY A 698 10.16 18.63 -14.74
N ALA A 699 11.42 18.44 -14.37
CA ALA A 699 12.20 19.51 -13.75
C ALA A 699 13.69 19.40 -14.12
N ASP A 700 14.33 20.55 -14.31
CA ASP A 700 15.77 20.66 -14.44
C ASP A 700 16.30 21.42 -13.22
N ALA A 701 17.10 20.75 -12.39
CA ALA A 701 17.72 21.33 -11.21
C ALA A 701 19.18 21.75 -11.45
N THR A 702 19.71 21.65 -12.68
CA THR A 702 21.12 21.86 -13.01
C THR A 702 21.48 23.33 -13.21
N ASN A 703 21.31 23.85 -14.42
CA ASN A 703 21.77 25.16 -14.89
C ASN A 703 20.62 26.16 -14.99
N GLU A 704 19.65 25.95 -15.89
CA GLU A 704 18.56 26.90 -16.12
C GLU A 704 17.36 26.69 -15.18
N ARG A 705 17.60 26.10 -14.00
CA ARG A 705 16.63 25.73 -12.95
C ARG A 705 15.16 26.06 -13.26
N PHE A 706 14.41 25.08 -13.76
CA PHE A 706 13.02 25.25 -14.15
C PHE A 706 12.18 24.00 -13.89
N VAL A 707 10.87 24.19 -13.77
CA VAL A 707 9.89 23.09 -13.81
C VAL A 707 9.08 23.17 -15.09
N GLN A 708 8.74 22.03 -15.67
CA GLN A 708 7.86 21.92 -16.83
C GLN A 708 6.47 21.46 -16.37
N THR A 709 5.44 22.22 -16.71
CA THR A 709 4.05 21.84 -16.44
C THR A 709 3.53 20.82 -17.44
N ARG A 710 2.40 20.17 -17.13
CA ARG A 710 1.71 19.28 -18.08
C ARG A 710 1.30 19.95 -19.40
N THR A 711 1.10 21.27 -19.39
CA THR A 711 0.84 22.04 -20.62
C THR A 711 2.10 22.25 -21.47
N GLY A 712 3.26 21.78 -21.01
CA GLY A 712 4.56 21.93 -21.65
C GLY A 712 5.27 23.23 -21.32
N ALA A 713 4.64 24.13 -20.55
CA ALA A 713 5.22 25.41 -20.18
C ALA A 713 6.40 25.24 -19.22
N ARG A 714 7.53 25.89 -19.53
CA ARG A 714 8.71 25.93 -18.66
C ARG A 714 8.62 27.15 -17.75
N MET A 715 8.62 26.92 -16.45
CA MET A 715 8.63 27.97 -15.43
C MET A 715 10.00 27.97 -14.75
N TYR A 716 10.77 29.01 -15.05
CA TYR A 716 12.08 29.27 -14.47
C TYR A 716 11.96 29.85 -13.06
N GLU A 717 13.01 29.74 -12.24
CA GLU A 717 13.08 30.47 -10.97
C GLU A 717 12.76 31.97 -11.18
N GLY A 718 11.83 32.51 -10.39
CA GLY A 718 11.26 33.85 -10.50
C GLY A 718 9.93 33.95 -11.28
N ALA A 719 9.58 32.92 -12.06
CA ALA A 719 8.30 32.85 -12.78
C ALA A 719 7.12 32.83 -11.80
N ALA A 720 5.97 33.35 -12.24
CA ALA A 720 4.74 33.39 -11.45
C ALA A 720 3.79 32.28 -11.93
N PRO A 721 3.59 31.18 -11.17
CA PRO A 721 2.63 30.15 -11.55
C PRO A 721 1.19 30.66 -11.57
N ASP A 722 0.87 31.62 -10.69
CA ASP A 722 -0.40 32.36 -10.64
C ASP A 722 -0.16 33.84 -10.24
N THR A 723 -1.23 34.61 -10.06
CA THR A 723 -1.15 36.04 -9.72
C THR A 723 -0.66 36.34 -8.29
N GLU A 724 -0.61 35.33 -7.42
CA GLU A 724 -0.30 35.50 -6.00
C GLU A 724 0.97 34.78 -5.54
N SER A 725 1.63 34.08 -6.47
CA SER A 725 2.79 33.25 -6.16
C SER A 725 3.94 33.39 -7.15
N ARG A 726 5.13 32.97 -6.71
CA ARG A 726 6.36 32.94 -7.50
C ARG A 726 7.13 31.67 -7.21
N LEU A 727 7.65 31.04 -8.26
CA LEU A 727 8.58 29.92 -8.17
C LEU A 727 9.91 30.45 -7.64
N ALA A 728 10.24 30.21 -6.39
CA ALA A 728 11.38 30.82 -5.73
C ALA A 728 12.68 30.04 -5.91
N ALA A 729 12.61 28.71 -5.96
CA ALA A 729 13.75 27.84 -6.24
C ALA A 729 13.27 26.48 -6.79
N VAL A 730 14.09 25.83 -7.61
CA VAL A 730 13.84 24.47 -8.15
C VAL A 730 14.97 23.54 -7.74
N GLY A 731 14.69 22.66 -6.77
CA GLY A 731 15.66 21.72 -6.24
C GLY A 731 15.56 20.31 -6.81
N GLU A 732 16.42 19.42 -6.34
CA GLU A 732 16.49 18.02 -6.74
C GLU A 732 15.25 17.19 -6.36
N LEU A 733 14.60 17.51 -5.24
CA LEU A 733 13.44 16.78 -4.71
C LEU A 733 12.12 17.53 -4.84
N GLY A 734 12.14 18.77 -5.32
CA GLY A 734 10.95 19.59 -5.39
C GLY A 734 11.24 21.04 -5.72
N ALA A 735 10.19 21.86 -5.71
CA ALA A 735 10.30 23.30 -5.92
C ALA A 735 9.72 24.09 -4.75
N ILE A 736 10.27 25.28 -4.52
CA ILE A 736 9.78 26.23 -3.52
C ILE A 736 8.89 27.25 -4.22
N VAL A 737 7.70 27.47 -3.68
CA VAL A 737 6.78 28.49 -4.15
C VAL A 737 6.56 29.51 -3.03
N GLN A 738 6.85 30.77 -3.32
CA GLN A 738 6.53 31.89 -2.45
C GLN A 738 5.14 32.39 -2.78
N SER A 739 4.26 32.49 -1.80
CA SER A 739 2.92 33.09 -1.93
C SER A 739 2.77 34.29 -1.00
N ARG A 740 1.65 35.00 -1.08
CA ARG A 740 1.30 36.05 -0.11
C ARG A 740 1.16 35.52 1.33
N ASP A 741 0.72 34.27 1.47
CA ASP A 741 0.45 33.63 2.76
C ASP A 741 1.70 32.96 3.37
N GLY A 742 2.84 32.99 2.68
CA GLY A 742 4.09 32.36 3.12
C GLY A 742 4.68 31.42 2.09
N TRP A 743 5.43 30.43 2.57
CA TRP A 743 6.17 29.49 1.74
C TRP A 743 5.45 28.16 1.61
N SER A 744 5.49 27.60 0.40
CA SER A 744 5.00 26.26 0.09
C SER A 744 6.07 25.47 -0.65
N ALA A 745 5.95 24.15 -0.60
CA ALA A 745 6.78 23.24 -1.37
C ALA A 745 5.92 22.41 -2.32
N VAL A 746 6.46 22.13 -3.50
CA VAL A 746 5.96 21.12 -4.43
C VAL A 746 6.98 20.00 -4.46
N ILE A 747 6.67 18.87 -3.84
CA ILE A 747 7.58 17.72 -3.83
C ILE A 747 7.39 16.93 -5.12
N PHE A 748 8.50 16.56 -5.77
CA PHE A 748 8.45 15.73 -6.97
C PHE A 748 8.11 14.30 -6.58
N GLY A 749 6.90 13.86 -6.95
CA GLY A 749 6.49 12.48 -6.76
C GLY A 749 7.24 11.52 -7.69
N PRO A 750 7.10 10.19 -7.46
CA PRO A 750 7.70 9.15 -8.32
C PRO A 750 7.20 9.18 -9.77
N THR A 751 6.15 9.95 -10.04
CA THR A 751 5.47 10.08 -11.33
C THR A 751 5.97 11.23 -12.21
N ILE A 752 6.97 12.00 -11.77
CA ILE A 752 7.56 13.05 -12.62
C ILE A 752 8.17 12.41 -13.88
N GLY A 753 7.84 12.94 -15.05
CA GLY A 753 8.20 12.33 -16.34
C GLY A 753 9.70 12.36 -16.61
N TRP A 754 10.40 13.39 -16.14
CA TRP A 754 11.86 13.48 -16.20
C TRP A 754 12.41 14.43 -15.13
N LEU A 755 13.66 14.20 -14.74
CA LEU A 755 14.36 15.02 -13.76
C LEU A 755 15.84 15.11 -14.16
N ALA A 756 16.31 16.31 -14.52
CA ALA A 756 17.73 16.56 -14.76
C ALA A 756 18.38 17.07 -13.47
N GLN A 757 19.43 16.38 -13.01
CA GLN A 757 20.14 16.67 -11.74
C GLN A 757 21.63 16.87 -11.94
#